data_AF-A0A1C5U249-F1
#
_entry.id   AF-A0A1C5U249-F1
#
_cell.length_a   1.000
_cell.length_b   1.000
_cell.length_c   1.000
_cell.angle_alpha   90.00
_cell.angle_beta   90.00
_cell.angle_gamma   90.00
#
_symmetry.space_group_name_H-M   'P 1'
#
loop_
_entity.id
_entity.type
_entity.pdbx_description
1 polymer ?
#
loop_
_entity_poly.entity_id
_entity_poly.type
_entity_poly.pdbx_seq_one_letter_code
_entity_poly.pdbx_strand_id
1 'polypeptide(L)'
;MNDYHTDPLNPDTDRDGLPDGDEPHIGLDPSDPETFEVPDADFVFEQSIPAESKALEDINTEDNAYELTVEFKSSGYAVNSAEIKQSPYSNAIKNDAVLGKSVEISYESTCKVDECVLYYKIKDNYTNNISDKYTAYTEELDGIKRLQAFRFDEDLHMLLSVETTYDLENNTVICEASELGTYCLMDIEMWLDSLGFEVEEPEIAVMALAETVTEEFIESSMIKANYNGHTYGICSVSGYDWDSAEDICEALGGHLVTINDSDEQCFIEEKLLSKGTKNSYWIGGQYTSSGWRWLTGEDFSACTKWTPTQPDNYLGQEDKLMMYRNTNPLCTSGTFGYWNDLNNDGTCNGEAFFGLNNFGFIYEKDSYKPKTYYIVIGNNFKKLTLVSPLKRGAWTNSDTDSLTDWQEFDSRNSMLAWDSDNEPVLPTLKTVLKLKGDVKISNELTRELNGLDDYLDVVRVAPFLSDPTVEDTDGDNLLDNFDPKPKSVNNNGAVMKELSIERIYNAYMLHLEDNVSEVYDIYTATGKDSEMSWEEFIEFYSGVVDFNFSLKNASETELKITTLQRCLEYLGFLDMGGSAYGAMGGATQSAIQNFQLNYGLNISEQVEFYGKWFIEIDDITYLTIANVAANHGFYVGDKPVEAHTEYKMLCNLTAEGYGKTFFDYIPSVVPILNIEQINNDISIYSDINGKFDTVYYLDYTEPLKNIITDMTNAAESFIYYPSFNGYVQFYTNVNHGGIWDVKVRESWNNTISTIHYFSQGFKFVYNDIIMNSENLGNYLYGCTGHATGFTLNILYKGSGYAASTGNTIDNQDDLDFIKRGYDYYDEIC
;
A
#
# COMPACT_ATOMS: atom_id res chain seq x y z
N MET A 1 19.24 -56.10 8.98
CA MET A 1 18.20 -56.99 8.38
C MET A 1 17.02 -56.06 8.11
N ASN A 2 15.77 -56.49 8.22
CA ASN A 2 14.75 -55.52 8.62
C ASN A 2 14.67 -55.63 10.14
N ASP A 3 15.38 -54.73 10.82
CA ASP A 3 15.62 -54.83 12.26
C ASP A 3 14.47 -54.19 13.09
N TYR A 4 13.61 -53.38 12.45
CA TYR A 4 12.43 -52.70 13.04
C TYR A 4 11.08 -53.17 12.45
N HIS A 5 11.08 -54.20 11.59
CA HIS A 5 9.87 -54.77 10.98
C HIS A 5 9.03 -53.86 10.05
N THR A 6 9.57 -52.70 9.64
CA THR A 6 8.97 -51.72 8.72
C THR A 6 8.63 -52.25 7.32
N ASP A 7 7.75 -51.59 6.56
CA ASP A 7 7.49 -51.91 5.14
C ASP A 7 8.40 -51.09 4.21
N PRO A 8 9.38 -51.69 3.50
CA PRO A 8 10.30 -50.95 2.63
C PRO A 8 9.67 -50.23 1.41
N LEU A 9 8.35 -50.34 1.23
CA LEU A 9 7.57 -49.61 0.23
C LEU A 9 6.73 -48.46 0.82
N ASN A 10 6.72 -48.31 2.15
CA ASN A 10 6.00 -47.27 2.87
C ASN A 10 7.03 -46.47 3.71
N PRO A 11 7.22 -45.16 3.48
CA PRO A 11 8.25 -44.40 4.21
C PRO A 11 7.90 -44.10 5.69
N ASP A 12 6.64 -44.33 6.06
CA ASP A 12 6.04 -44.15 7.39
C ASP A 12 5.10 -45.35 7.61
N THR A 13 5.58 -46.36 8.34
CA THR A 13 4.98 -47.70 8.41
C THR A 13 3.69 -47.73 9.21
N ASP A 14 3.63 -47.03 10.35
CA ASP A 14 2.49 -47.05 11.27
C ASP A 14 1.53 -45.87 11.10
N ARG A 15 1.94 -44.83 10.37
CA ARG A 15 1.15 -43.67 9.92
C ARG A 15 0.91 -42.63 10.99
N ASP A 16 1.90 -42.43 11.86
CA ASP A 16 1.89 -41.34 12.84
C ASP A 16 2.27 -39.97 12.23
N GLY A 17 2.95 -39.97 11.08
CA GLY A 17 3.44 -38.76 10.38
C GLY A 17 4.94 -38.50 10.48
N LEU A 18 5.71 -39.41 11.08
CA LEU A 18 7.17 -39.44 11.13
C LEU A 18 7.73 -40.48 10.14
N PRO A 19 8.91 -40.26 9.53
CA PRO A 19 9.52 -41.26 8.67
C PRO A 19 10.21 -42.39 9.45
N ASP A 20 10.05 -43.64 8.98
CA ASP A 20 10.67 -44.87 9.51
C ASP A 20 12.20 -44.77 9.74
N GLY A 21 12.85 -43.90 8.95
CA GLY A 21 14.28 -43.66 8.97
C GLY A 21 14.75 -42.67 10.04
N ASP A 22 13.84 -41.82 10.54
CA ASP A 22 14.11 -40.68 11.41
C ASP A 22 13.83 -41.02 12.88
N GLU A 23 12.76 -41.76 13.15
CA GLU A 23 12.39 -42.22 14.50
C GLU A 23 13.52 -42.92 15.27
N PRO A 24 14.35 -43.82 14.67
CA PRO A 24 15.46 -44.43 15.39
C PRO A 24 16.59 -43.45 15.76
N HIS A 25 16.64 -42.25 15.15
CA HIS A 25 17.60 -41.20 15.54
C HIS A 25 17.19 -40.47 16.82
N ILE A 26 15.89 -40.38 17.10
CA ILE A 26 15.32 -39.80 18.33
C ILE A 26 14.94 -40.86 19.38
N GLY A 27 14.94 -42.14 19.00
CA GLY A 27 14.82 -43.29 19.92
C GLY A 27 13.41 -43.88 20.02
N LEU A 28 12.58 -43.61 19.01
CA LEU A 28 11.23 -44.13 18.83
C LEU A 28 11.26 -45.47 18.04
N ASP A 29 10.13 -46.18 17.95
CA ASP A 29 10.00 -47.47 17.25
C ASP A 29 9.09 -47.29 16.01
N PRO A 30 9.63 -47.38 14.77
CA PRO A 30 8.91 -47.10 13.51
C PRO A 30 7.88 -48.18 13.12
N SER A 31 7.18 -48.70 14.12
CA SER A 31 6.12 -49.69 14.00
C SER A 31 5.08 -49.59 15.14
N ASP A 32 5.21 -48.60 16.03
CA ASP A 32 4.33 -48.33 17.17
C ASP A 32 4.10 -46.79 17.29
N PRO A 33 2.95 -46.25 16.84
CA PRO A 33 2.74 -44.82 16.63
C PRO A 33 2.56 -44.00 17.93
N GLU A 34 2.81 -44.60 19.11
CA GLU A 34 2.61 -44.00 20.43
C GLU A 34 3.64 -44.48 21.48
N THR A 35 4.59 -43.62 21.86
CA THR A 35 5.54 -43.84 22.94
C THR A 35 4.98 -43.33 24.28
N PHE A 36 4.80 -44.26 25.23
CA PHE A 36 4.22 -44.01 26.56
C PHE A 36 2.76 -43.48 26.57
N GLU A 37 1.90 -43.94 25.65
CA GLU A 37 0.51 -43.45 25.49
C GLU A 37 0.43 -41.97 25.03
N VAL A 38 1.47 -41.48 24.34
CA VAL A 38 1.53 -40.17 23.68
C VAL A 38 1.87 -40.43 22.20
N PRO A 39 1.17 -39.83 21.22
CA PRO A 39 1.55 -39.93 19.81
C PRO A 39 2.97 -39.46 19.56
N ASP A 40 3.69 -40.15 18.70
CA ASP A 40 5.13 -39.90 18.50
C ASP A 40 5.40 -38.57 17.79
N ALA A 41 4.54 -38.18 16.84
CA ALA A 41 4.43 -36.82 16.32
C ALA A 41 4.19 -35.70 17.38
N ASP A 42 3.66 -36.00 18.58
CA ASP A 42 3.49 -35.05 19.69
C ASP A 42 4.67 -35.08 20.71
N PHE A 43 5.57 -36.07 20.61
CA PHE A 43 6.62 -36.33 21.60
C PHE A 43 7.92 -35.57 21.28
N VAL A 44 8.23 -34.53 22.08
CA VAL A 44 9.34 -33.60 21.79
C VAL A 44 10.67 -33.96 22.47
N PHE A 45 11.77 -33.73 21.74
CA PHE A 45 13.16 -33.96 22.17
C PHE A 45 14.01 -32.71 22.02
N GLU A 46 14.97 -32.51 22.93
CA GLU A 46 16.06 -31.53 22.77
C GLU A 46 17.06 -32.06 21.74
N GLN A 47 17.22 -31.33 20.63
CA GLN A 47 18.02 -31.72 19.46
C GLN A 47 18.86 -30.54 18.98
N SER A 48 20.11 -30.79 18.60
CA SER A 48 21.05 -29.77 18.10
C SER A 48 21.46 -30.09 16.66
N ILE A 49 21.32 -29.10 15.78
CA ILE A 49 21.81 -29.14 14.39
C ILE A 49 23.16 -28.40 14.39
N PRO A 50 24.29 -29.12 14.46
CA PRO A 50 25.61 -28.51 14.62
C PRO A 50 26.05 -27.79 13.35
N ALA A 51 26.96 -26.81 13.47
CA ALA A 51 27.37 -25.95 12.36
C ALA A 51 27.91 -26.69 11.12
N GLU A 52 28.53 -27.86 11.28
CA GLU A 52 28.98 -28.72 10.18
C GLU A 52 27.90 -29.60 9.55
N SER A 53 26.65 -29.53 10.03
CA SER A 53 25.52 -30.26 9.49
C SER A 53 25.23 -29.83 8.06
N LYS A 54 24.86 -30.80 7.21
CA LYS A 54 24.42 -30.52 5.84
C LYS A 54 23.19 -29.60 5.81
N ALA A 55 22.31 -29.70 6.81
CA ALA A 55 21.13 -28.83 6.94
C ALA A 55 21.46 -27.34 7.11
N LEU A 56 22.73 -26.98 7.32
CA LEU A 56 23.21 -25.60 7.46
C LEU A 56 24.21 -25.19 6.36
N GLU A 57 24.44 -26.02 5.34
CA GLU A 57 25.51 -25.79 4.34
C GLU A 57 25.31 -24.50 3.53
N ASP A 58 24.06 -24.08 3.32
CA ASP A 58 23.71 -22.83 2.62
C ASP A 58 23.93 -21.57 3.49
N ILE A 59 23.91 -21.69 4.82
CA ILE A 59 24.15 -20.58 5.75
C ILE A 59 25.62 -20.50 6.15
N ASN A 60 26.25 -21.63 6.46
CA ASN A 60 27.60 -21.72 7.03
C ASN A 60 28.70 -21.69 5.95
N THR A 61 28.58 -20.73 5.02
CA THR A 61 29.55 -20.53 3.95
C THR A 61 30.82 -19.81 4.45
N GLU A 62 31.92 -19.93 3.70
CA GLU A 62 33.23 -19.34 4.07
C GLU A 62 33.13 -17.81 4.24
N ASP A 63 32.33 -17.16 3.39
CA ASP A 63 32.10 -15.72 3.29
C ASP A 63 31.03 -15.15 4.24
N ASN A 64 30.16 -15.98 4.84
CA ASN A 64 29.18 -15.51 5.82
C ASN A 64 29.90 -14.98 7.08
N ALA A 65 29.30 -14.02 7.81
CA ALA A 65 29.94 -13.35 8.94
C ALA A 65 30.04 -14.23 10.22
N TYR A 66 29.24 -15.30 10.28
CA TYR A 66 29.13 -16.18 11.43
C TYR A 66 29.03 -17.65 11.01
N GLU A 67 29.17 -18.56 11.97
CA GLU A 67 28.77 -19.96 11.89
C GLU A 67 27.50 -20.12 12.75
N LEU A 68 26.40 -20.58 12.15
CA LEU A 68 25.14 -20.85 12.84
C LEU A 68 25.15 -22.26 13.43
N THR A 69 24.57 -22.43 14.61
CA THR A 69 24.08 -23.70 15.15
C THR A 69 22.64 -23.45 15.61
N VAL A 70 21.76 -24.44 15.43
CA VAL A 70 20.35 -24.31 15.81
C VAL A 70 19.97 -25.45 16.76
N GLU A 71 19.36 -25.11 17.88
CA GLU A 71 18.80 -26.08 18.81
C GLU A 71 17.28 -26.01 18.77
N PHE A 72 16.64 -27.18 18.71
CA PHE A 72 15.20 -27.33 18.74
C PHE A 72 14.79 -28.19 19.93
N LYS A 73 13.59 -27.90 20.43
CA LYS A 73 12.81 -28.82 21.25
C LYS A 73 11.58 -29.22 20.47
N SER A 74 11.66 -30.35 19.79
CA SER A 74 10.70 -30.72 18.75
C SER A 74 10.51 -32.23 18.62
N SER A 75 9.38 -32.63 18.06
CA SER A 75 9.17 -34.00 17.55
C SER A 75 9.75 -34.12 16.13
N GLY A 76 9.86 -35.36 15.64
CA GLY A 76 10.63 -35.67 14.43
C GLY A 76 12.14 -35.43 14.59
N TYR A 77 12.94 -35.90 13.64
CA TYR A 77 14.40 -35.77 13.71
C TYR A 77 14.85 -34.44 13.10
N ALA A 78 15.21 -33.47 13.94
CA ALA A 78 15.38 -32.07 13.54
C ALA A 78 16.36 -31.83 12.38
N VAL A 79 17.39 -32.66 12.22
CA VAL A 79 18.36 -32.54 11.11
C VAL A 79 17.72 -32.81 9.73
N ASN A 80 16.65 -33.61 9.68
CA ASN A 80 15.89 -33.92 8.47
C ASN A 80 14.57 -33.15 8.39
N SER A 81 13.93 -32.89 9.54
CA SER A 81 12.63 -32.21 9.64
C SER A 81 12.70 -30.68 9.65
N ALA A 82 13.87 -30.07 9.88
CA ALA A 82 14.05 -28.61 9.75
C ALA A 82 14.66 -28.23 8.41
N GLU A 83 14.08 -27.23 7.73
CA GLU A 83 14.70 -26.59 6.57
C GLU A 83 15.26 -25.23 6.98
N ILE A 84 16.58 -25.07 6.87
CA ILE A 84 17.29 -23.85 7.27
C ILE A 84 18.11 -23.37 6.07
N LYS A 85 17.74 -22.21 5.53
CA LYS A 85 18.30 -21.67 4.28
C LYS A 85 18.40 -20.17 4.32
N GLN A 86 19.05 -19.58 3.31
CA GLN A 86 19.04 -18.12 3.18
C GLN A 86 17.60 -17.64 2.93
N SER A 87 17.18 -16.61 3.66
CA SER A 87 15.79 -16.14 3.63
C SER A 87 15.39 -15.59 2.26
N PRO A 88 14.17 -15.90 1.76
CA PRO A 88 13.67 -15.29 0.53
C PRO A 88 13.45 -13.77 0.69
N TYR A 89 13.23 -13.29 1.92
CA TYR A 89 13.12 -11.87 2.25
C TYR A 89 14.46 -11.14 2.36
N SER A 90 15.60 -11.82 2.11
CA SER A 90 16.96 -11.27 2.31
C SER A 90 17.19 -9.91 1.63
N ASN A 91 16.60 -9.67 0.46
CA ASN A 91 16.75 -8.42 -0.28
C ASN A 91 15.83 -7.32 0.27
N ALA A 92 14.55 -7.63 0.50
CA ALA A 92 13.60 -6.69 1.09
C ALA A 92 14.00 -6.21 2.50
N ILE A 93 14.63 -7.07 3.32
CA ILE A 93 15.09 -6.70 4.67
C ILE A 93 16.53 -6.16 4.74
N LYS A 94 17.19 -6.01 3.58
CA LYS A 94 18.59 -5.62 3.48
C LYS A 94 18.82 -4.18 3.91
N ASN A 95 19.79 -3.97 4.79
CA ASN A 95 20.39 -2.68 5.07
C ASN A 95 21.89 -2.87 5.39
N ASP A 96 22.66 -1.78 5.43
CA ASP A 96 24.12 -1.83 5.67
C ASP A 96 24.52 -2.32 7.08
N ALA A 97 23.58 -2.36 8.03
CA ALA A 97 23.77 -2.85 9.38
C ALA A 97 23.40 -4.34 9.56
N VAL A 98 22.79 -5.01 8.57
CA VAL A 98 22.56 -6.47 8.64
C VAL A 98 23.90 -7.21 8.44
N LEU A 99 24.29 -7.98 9.45
CA LEU A 99 25.54 -8.73 9.48
C LEU A 99 25.34 -10.17 8.97
N GLY A 100 25.96 -10.48 7.84
CA GLY A 100 25.94 -11.82 7.24
C GLY A 100 24.65 -12.10 6.46
N LYS A 101 24.29 -13.38 6.33
CA LYS A 101 23.05 -13.80 5.68
C LYS A 101 21.86 -13.66 6.61
N SER A 102 20.69 -13.33 6.06
CA SER A 102 19.40 -13.55 6.72
C SER A 102 18.99 -15.02 6.55
N VAL A 103 18.41 -15.61 7.59
CA VAL A 103 18.10 -17.04 7.69
C VAL A 103 16.59 -17.23 7.70
N GLU A 104 16.07 -18.10 6.86
CA GLU A 104 14.70 -18.63 6.98
C GLU A 104 14.78 -20.00 7.66
N ILE A 105 13.86 -20.22 8.60
CA ILE A 105 13.75 -21.45 9.38
C ILE A 105 12.31 -21.92 9.29
N SER A 106 12.11 -23.09 8.70
CA SER A 106 10.84 -23.82 8.71
C SER A 106 11.05 -25.25 9.25
N TYR A 107 9.96 -25.91 9.59
CA TYR A 107 9.96 -27.26 10.14
C TYR A 107 8.77 -28.03 9.55
N GLU A 108 8.91 -29.36 9.40
CA GLU A 108 7.88 -30.22 8.84
C GLU A 108 6.54 -30.09 9.57
N SER A 109 5.46 -29.92 8.80
CA SER A 109 4.14 -29.54 9.33
C SER A 109 3.43 -30.63 10.16
N THR A 110 3.87 -31.89 10.05
CA THR A 110 3.41 -33.00 10.91
C THR A 110 4.06 -32.97 12.30
N CYS A 111 5.17 -32.25 12.44
CA CYS A 111 5.94 -32.20 13.68
C CYS A 111 5.63 -30.95 14.50
N LYS A 112 5.86 -31.09 15.81
CA LYS A 112 5.62 -30.06 16.82
C LYS A 112 6.95 -29.45 17.25
N VAL A 113 7.03 -28.12 17.28
CA VAL A 113 8.19 -27.38 17.81
C VAL A 113 7.72 -26.57 19.03
N ASP A 114 8.30 -26.85 20.20
CA ASP A 114 8.03 -26.10 21.44
C ASP A 114 9.01 -24.93 21.64
N GLU A 115 10.29 -25.13 21.33
CA GLU A 115 11.36 -24.13 21.50
C GLU A 115 12.36 -24.19 20.32
N CYS A 116 12.91 -23.05 19.93
CA CYS A 116 13.96 -22.91 18.91
C CYS A 116 14.98 -21.85 19.36
N VAL A 117 16.27 -22.16 19.29
CA VAL A 117 17.36 -21.26 19.73
C VAL A 117 18.47 -21.21 18.69
N LEU A 118 18.87 -19.98 18.32
CA LEU A 118 19.84 -19.70 17.27
C LEU A 118 21.16 -19.21 17.87
N TYR A 119 22.25 -19.92 17.57
CA TYR A 119 23.59 -19.64 18.05
C TYR A 119 24.45 -19.10 16.90
N TYR A 120 24.61 -17.78 16.82
CA TYR A 120 25.41 -17.09 15.81
C TYR A 120 26.85 -16.90 16.33
N LYS A 121 27.74 -17.84 16.02
CA LYS A 121 29.16 -17.75 16.38
C LYS A 121 29.89 -16.82 15.41
N ILE A 122 30.21 -15.61 15.85
CA ILE A 122 30.78 -14.54 15.02
C ILE A 122 32.25 -14.85 14.70
N LYS A 123 32.62 -14.80 13.41
CA LYS A 123 34.01 -15.03 12.98
C LYS A 123 34.89 -13.84 13.39
N ASP A 124 36.14 -14.09 13.77
CA ASP A 124 37.07 -13.12 14.37
C ASP A 124 37.18 -11.77 13.64
N ASN A 125 37.01 -11.74 12.32
CA ASN A 125 37.10 -10.53 11.51
C ASN A 125 35.85 -9.63 11.56
N TYR A 126 34.77 -10.07 12.22
CA TYR A 126 33.52 -9.31 12.42
C TYR A 126 33.23 -9.02 13.91
N THR A 127 34.07 -9.49 14.83
CA THR A 127 33.86 -9.33 16.28
C THR A 127 34.06 -7.90 16.76
N ASN A 128 35.00 -7.14 16.17
CA ASN A 128 35.26 -5.75 16.52
C ASN A 128 34.22 -4.80 15.92
N ASN A 129 34.03 -3.66 16.59
CA ASN A 129 33.23 -2.53 16.12
C ASN A 129 33.74 -1.96 14.78
N ILE A 130 32.82 -1.35 14.03
CA ILE A 130 33.10 -0.69 12.76
C ILE A 130 33.13 0.83 12.92
N SER A 131 32.28 1.38 13.80
CA SER A 131 32.12 2.83 14.01
C SER A 131 32.88 3.32 15.25
N ASP A 132 32.86 2.57 16.37
CA ASP A 132 33.39 2.98 17.69
C ASP A 132 32.78 4.31 18.22
N LYS A 133 31.68 4.77 17.62
CA LYS A 133 31.06 6.06 17.93
C LYS A 133 30.31 6.02 19.26
N TYR A 134 29.71 4.88 19.60
CA TYR A 134 28.87 4.73 20.79
C TYR A 134 29.59 4.02 21.94
N THR A 135 30.67 3.26 21.65
CA THR A 135 31.51 2.58 22.67
C THR A 135 32.19 3.56 23.65
N ALA A 136 32.33 4.84 23.29
CA ALA A 136 32.78 5.89 24.19
C ALA A 136 31.77 6.23 25.32
N TYR A 137 30.49 5.87 25.15
CA TYR A 137 29.39 6.19 26.06
C TYR A 137 28.83 4.94 26.76
N THR A 138 28.85 3.77 26.11
CA THR A 138 28.34 2.50 26.68
C THR A 138 29.20 1.29 26.30
N GLU A 139 29.48 0.44 27.29
CA GLU A 139 30.10 -0.88 27.09
C GLU A 139 29.09 -1.93 26.57
N GLU A 140 27.80 -1.58 26.41
CA GLU A 140 26.77 -2.47 25.87
C GLU A 140 26.75 -2.54 24.34
N LEU A 141 27.55 -1.70 23.67
CA LEU A 141 27.81 -1.79 22.23
C LEU A 141 29.26 -2.21 21.93
N ASP A 142 30.04 -2.70 22.92
CA ASP A 142 31.41 -3.17 22.70
C ASP A 142 31.45 -4.61 22.12
N GLY A 143 32.30 -4.81 21.11
CA GLY A 143 32.50 -6.09 20.44
C GLY A 143 31.19 -6.67 19.89
N ILE A 144 30.96 -7.97 20.11
CA ILE A 144 29.73 -8.66 19.65
C ILE A 144 28.45 -8.17 20.35
N LYS A 145 28.54 -7.41 21.45
CA LYS A 145 27.34 -6.91 22.14
C LYS A 145 26.55 -5.89 21.31
N ARG A 146 27.17 -5.25 20.31
CA ARG A 146 26.45 -4.37 19.38
C ARG A 146 25.47 -5.13 18.47
N LEU A 147 25.54 -6.46 18.42
CA LEU A 147 24.71 -7.28 17.56
C LEU A 147 23.39 -7.65 18.27
N GLN A 148 22.28 -7.56 17.56
CA GLN A 148 20.93 -7.86 18.05
C GLN A 148 20.19 -8.68 17.00
N ALA A 149 19.49 -9.74 17.40
CA ALA A 149 18.63 -10.49 16.47
C ALA A 149 17.31 -9.74 16.22
N PHE A 150 16.88 -9.74 14.96
CA PHE A 150 15.55 -9.30 14.52
C PHE A 150 14.88 -10.42 13.73
N ARG A 151 13.56 -10.50 13.84
CA ARG A 151 12.69 -11.38 13.05
C ARG A 151 11.90 -10.52 12.07
N PHE A 152 11.73 -10.96 10.83
CA PHE A 152 10.75 -10.34 9.92
C PHE A 152 9.35 -10.91 10.19
N ASP A 153 8.40 -10.04 10.48
CA ASP A 153 7.00 -10.36 10.70
C ASP A 153 6.20 -10.08 9.42
N GLU A 154 5.70 -11.14 8.79
CA GLU A 154 4.99 -11.03 7.50
C GLU A 154 3.64 -10.32 7.61
N ASP A 155 2.91 -10.51 8.70
CA ASP A 155 1.58 -9.89 8.91
C ASP A 155 1.68 -8.40 9.23
N LEU A 156 2.76 -7.98 9.89
CA LEU A 156 3.03 -6.56 10.16
C LEU A 156 3.87 -5.89 9.06
N HIS A 157 4.51 -6.66 8.18
CA HIS A 157 5.51 -6.20 7.21
C HIS A 157 6.69 -5.43 7.86
N MET A 158 7.09 -5.81 9.08
CA MET A 158 8.13 -5.14 9.86
C MET A 158 9.19 -6.09 10.40
N LEU A 159 10.43 -5.61 10.58
CA LEU A 159 11.38 -6.24 11.49
C LEU A 159 10.98 -5.98 12.93
N LEU A 160 10.97 -7.02 13.75
CA LEU A 160 10.75 -6.97 15.20
C LEU A 160 12.00 -7.45 15.90
N SER A 161 12.46 -6.70 16.91
CA SER A 161 13.61 -7.09 17.73
C SER A 161 13.27 -8.31 18.60
N VAL A 162 14.21 -9.25 18.68
CA VAL A 162 14.07 -10.52 19.40
C VAL A 162 15.05 -10.54 20.58
N GLU A 163 14.66 -11.15 21.70
CA GLU A 163 15.54 -11.25 22.87
C GLU A 163 16.87 -11.92 22.50
N THR A 164 17.97 -11.30 22.91
CA THR A 164 19.32 -11.66 22.48
C THR A 164 20.27 -11.67 23.68
N THR A 165 21.01 -12.76 23.86
CA THR A 165 22.05 -12.90 24.89
C THR A 165 23.40 -13.23 24.25
N TYR A 166 24.48 -13.24 25.04
CA TYR A 166 25.85 -13.26 24.52
C TYR A 166 26.75 -14.21 25.31
N ASP A 167 27.44 -15.10 24.60
CA ASP A 167 28.64 -15.80 25.09
C ASP A 167 29.88 -15.08 24.56
N LEU A 168 30.47 -14.25 25.43
CA LEU A 168 31.67 -13.47 25.15
C LEU A 168 32.96 -14.30 25.16
N GLU A 169 32.95 -15.54 25.68
CA GLU A 169 34.13 -16.44 25.65
C GLU A 169 34.24 -17.13 24.29
N ASN A 170 33.10 -17.47 23.67
CA ASN A 170 33.02 -18.15 22.37
C ASN A 170 32.64 -17.23 21.18
N ASN A 171 32.52 -15.91 21.42
CA ASN A 171 32.05 -14.93 20.43
C ASN A 171 30.68 -15.29 19.81
N THR A 172 29.76 -15.82 20.61
CA THR A 172 28.44 -16.29 20.12
C THR A 172 27.32 -15.36 20.58
N VAL A 173 26.50 -14.92 19.64
CA VAL A 173 25.23 -14.22 19.90
C VAL A 173 24.11 -15.27 19.90
N ILE A 174 23.23 -15.24 20.89
CA ILE A 174 22.20 -16.27 21.13
C ILE A 174 20.83 -15.60 21.05
N CYS A 175 19.94 -16.15 20.23
CA CYS A 175 18.58 -15.65 20.00
C CYS A 175 17.56 -16.74 20.34
N GLU A 176 16.59 -16.44 21.20
CA GLU A 176 15.45 -17.33 21.48
C GLU A 176 14.34 -17.05 20.46
N ALA A 177 14.22 -17.94 19.48
CA ALA A 177 13.27 -17.83 18.38
C ALA A 177 11.87 -18.28 18.83
N SER A 178 11.10 -17.33 19.38
CA SER A 178 9.72 -17.57 19.87
C SER A 178 8.74 -18.13 18.81
N GLU A 179 9.06 -17.94 17.53
CA GLU A 179 8.30 -18.40 16.36
C GLU A 179 9.27 -18.72 15.22
N LEU A 180 8.87 -19.57 14.28
CA LEU A 180 9.66 -19.85 13.06
C LEU A 180 9.53 -18.72 12.02
N GLY A 181 10.29 -18.80 10.92
CA GLY A 181 10.35 -17.81 9.84
C GLY A 181 11.71 -17.13 9.67
N THR A 182 11.71 -15.88 9.19
CA THR A 182 12.92 -15.14 8.81
C THR A 182 13.56 -14.38 9.98
N TYR A 183 14.87 -14.57 10.15
CA TYR A 183 15.72 -13.90 11.13
C TYR A 183 16.94 -13.23 10.49
N CYS A 184 17.36 -12.07 11.01
CA CYS A 184 18.62 -11.42 10.66
C CYS A 184 19.33 -10.90 11.91
N LEU A 185 20.65 -10.73 11.81
CA LEU A 185 21.48 -10.20 12.89
C LEU A 185 21.89 -8.76 12.52
N MET A 186 21.56 -7.79 13.37
CA MET A 186 21.74 -6.36 13.08
C MET A 186 22.79 -5.73 14.00
N ASP A 187 23.70 -4.96 13.42
CA ASP A 187 24.71 -4.15 14.10
C ASP A 187 24.10 -2.81 14.53
N ILE A 188 23.83 -2.66 15.83
CA ILE A 188 23.10 -1.52 16.39
C ILE A 188 23.92 -0.21 16.30
N GLU A 189 25.26 -0.25 16.29
CA GLU A 189 26.04 0.97 16.03
C GLU A 189 25.80 1.47 14.61
N MET A 190 25.97 0.57 13.62
CA MET A 190 25.76 0.91 12.21
C MET A 190 24.32 1.31 11.92
N TRP A 191 23.36 0.67 12.59
CA TRP A 191 21.95 1.01 12.45
C TRP A 191 21.64 2.40 12.97
N LEU A 192 22.03 2.74 14.21
CA LEU A 192 21.85 4.08 14.78
C LEU A 192 22.54 5.16 13.93
N ASP A 193 23.73 4.87 13.40
CA ASP A 193 24.42 5.74 12.44
C ASP A 193 23.63 5.93 11.15
N SER A 194 23.04 4.87 10.59
CA SER A 194 22.23 4.94 9.36
C SER A 194 20.96 5.78 9.51
N LEU A 195 20.38 5.81 10.71
CA LEU A 195 19.23 6.67 11.04
C LEU A 195 19.65 8.15 11.22
N GLY A 196 20.92 8.37 11.54
CA GLY A 196 21.50 9.67 11.87
C GLY A 196 21.25 10.06 13.33
N PHE A 197 21.29 9.10 14.26
CA PHE A 197 21.28 9.37 15.68
C PHE A 197 22.64 9.92 16.14
N GLU A 198 22.62 10.95 16.98
CA GLU A 198 23.80 11.51 17.64
C GLU A 198 23.52 11.60 19.14
N VAL A 199 24.50 11.22 19.97
CA VAL A 199 24.37 11.26 21.43
C VAL A 199 24.37 12.71 21.88
N GLU A 200 23.35 13.13 22.63
CA GLU A 200 23.25 14.51 23.10
C GLU A 200 24.29 14.82 24.18
N GLU A 201 25.13 15.83 23.92
CA GLU A 201 26.10 16.33 24.90
C GLU A 201 25.39 16.97 26.11
N PRO A 202 25.79 16.67 27.38
CA PRO A 202 25.06 17.12 28.57
C PRO A 202 24.90 18.63 28.72
N GLU A 203 25.81 19.44 28.16
CA GLU A 203 25.71 20.90 28.19
C GLU A 203 24.63 21.42 27.21
N ILE A 204 24.42 20.72 26.09
CA ILE A 204 23.37 21.04 25.10
C ILE A 204 22.01 20.64 25.65
N ALA A 205 21.89 19.43 26.21
CA ALA A 205 20.64 18.94 26.80
C ALA A 205 20.10 19.86 27.91
N VAL A 206 20.97 20.46 28.73
CA VAL A 206 20.56 21.43 29.78
C VAL A 206 20.06 22.75 29.18
N MET A 207 20.59 23.18 28.03
CA MET A 207 20.09 24.37 27.32
C MET A 207 18.77 24.06 26.60
N ALA A 208 18.68 22.93 25.89
CA ALA A 208 17.46 22.45 25.26
C ALA A 208 16.32 22.30 26.28
N LEU A 209 16.55 21.66 27.44
CA LEU A 209 15.54 21.61 28.51
C LEU A 209 15.10 22.99 29.01
N ALA A 210 15.98 23.99 29.03
CA ALA A 210 15.62 25.35 29.42
C ALA A 210 14.79 26.07 28.33
N GLU A 211 15.07 25.79 27.06
CA GLU A 211 14.33 26.29 25.90
C GLU A 211 12.95 25.61 25.81
N THR A 212 12.86 24.28 25.84
CA THR A 212 11.60 23.52 25.86
C THR A 212 10.71 23.89 27.04
N VAL A 213 11.25 24.05 28.26
CA VAL A 213 10.45 24.52 29.41
C VAL A 213 9.95 25.96 29.23
N THR A 214 10.68 26.78 28.46
CA THR A 214 10.23 28.14 28.12
C THR A 214 9.14 28.11 27.04
N GLU A 215 9.27 27.24 26.03
CA GLU A 215 8.28 27.00 24.98
C GLU A 215 6.97 26.44 25.52
N GLU A 216 7.00 25.37 26.33
CA GLU A 216 5.81 24.82 27.00
C GLU A 216 5.11 25.88 27.87
N PHE A 217 5.89 26.68 28.60
CA PHE A 217 5.35 27.77 29.41
C PHE A 217 4.68 28.84 28.55
N ILE A 218 5.30 29.23 27.44
CA ILE A 218 4.72 30.21 26.50
C ILE A 218 3.46 29.64 25.85
N GLU A 219 3.50 28.42 25.32
CA GLU A 219 2.37 27.78 24.65
C GLU A 219 1.17 27.60 25.59
N SER A 220 1.42 27.12 26.82
CA SER A 220 0.38 26.99 27.85
C SER A 220 -0.14 28.33 28.37
N SER A 221 0.60 29.43 28.20
CA SER A 221 0.15 30.79 28.50
C SER A 221 -0.71 31.41 27.37
N MET A 222 -0.66 30.87 26.14
CA MET A 222 -1.40 31.43 25.02
C MET A 222 -2.90 31.19 25.14
N ILE A 223 -3.68 32.21 24.78
CA ILE A 223 -5.12 32.02 24.55
C ILE A 223 -5.28 31.62 23.08
N LYS A 224 -5.66 30.37 22.82
CA LYS A 224 -5.80 29.81 21.48
C LYS A 224 -7.22 29.89 20.92
N ALA A 225 -7.35 29.91 19.60
CA ALA A 225 -8.60 29.77 18.85
C ALA A 225 -8.32 29.25 17.42
N ASN A 226 -9.26 28.51 16.84
CA ASN A 226 -9.11 27.91 15.51
C ASN A 226 -10.05 28.60 14.50
N TYR A 227 -9.58 28.80 13.27
CA TYR A 227 -10.35 29.38 12.17
C TYR A 227 -9.79 28.90 10.82
N ASN A 228 -10.68 28.65 9.85
CA ASN A 228 -10.35 28.28 8.47
C ASN A 228 -9.30 27.16 8.24
N GLY A 229 -9.10 26.25 9.19
CA GLY A 229 -8.03 25.24 9.11
C GLY A 229 -6.67 25.69 9.65
N HIS A 230 -6.61 26.76 10.44
CA HIS A 230 -5.43 27.24 11.15
C HIS A 230 -5.73 27.35 12.66
N THR A 231 -4.69 27.16 13.48
CA THR A 231 -4.70 27.36 14.93
C THR A 231 -3.91 28.62 15.27
N TYR A 232 -4.58 29.58 15.90
CA TYR A 232 -3.98 30.85 16.27
C TYR A 232 -3.86 30.97 17.79
N GLY A 233 -2.87 31.71 18.28
CA GLY A 233 -2.62 31.92 19.71
C GLY A 233 -2.20 33.35 20.00
N ILE A 234 -2.72 33.96 21.07
CA ILE A 234 -2.22 35.26 21.54
C ILE A 234 -1.39 35.10 22.80
N CYS A 235 -0.09 35.39 22.67
CA CYS A 235 0.87 35.37 23.77
C CYS A 235 0.98 36.76 24.39
N SER A 236 0.71 36.87 25.70
CA SER A 236 0.84 38.13 26.45
C SER A 236 2.03 38.13 27.42
N VAL A 237 2.99 37.23 27.23
CA VAL A 237 4.31 37.32 27.86
C VAL A 237 5.09 38.46 27.18
N SER A 238 5.88 39.21 27.95
CA SER A 238 6.63 40.37 27.46
C SER A 238 8.13 40.17 27.58
N GLY A 239 8.88 40.94 26.80
CA GLY A 239 10.34 40.91 26.77
C GLY A 239 10.92 40.48 25.42
N TYR A 240 10.07 40.03 24.50
CA TYR A 240 10.45 39.59 23.16
C TYR A 240 10.29 40.72 22.14
N ASP A 241 11.38 41.05 21.45
CA ASP A 241 11.35 41.82 20.21
C ASP A 241 10.68 41.00 19.09
N TRP A 242 10.47 41.60 17.92
CA TRP A 242 9.74 40.93 16.83
C TRP A 242 10.50 39.71 16.32
N ASP A 243 11.82 39.80 16.15
CA ASP A 243 12.66 38.68 15.71
C ASP A 243 12.57 37.52 16.74
N SER A 244 12.75 37.79 18.04
CA SER A 244 12.59 36.77 19.10
C SER A 244 11.18 36.17 19.17
N ALA A 245 10.16 36.96 18.83
CA ALA A 245 8.78 36.49 18.81
C ALA A 245 8.49 35.60 17.59
N GLU A 246 9.18 35.81 16.46
CA GLU A 246 9.14 34.89 15.32
C GLU A 246 9.87 33.58 15.64
N ASP A 247 11.09 33.64 16.19
CA ASP A 247 11.86 32.45 16.58
C ASP A 247 11.03 31.50 17.47
N ILE A 248 10.28 32.06 18.43
CA ILE A 248 9.36 31.31 19.31
C ILE A 248 8.16 30.74 18.54
N CYS A 249 7.63 31.46 17.56
CA CYS A 249 6.55 30.95 16.72
C CYS A 249 7.02 29.81 15.81
N GLU A 250 8.19 29.93 15.21
CA GLU A 250 8.82 28.89 14.39
C GLU A 250 9.09 27.61 15.22
N ALA A 251 9.64 27.76 16.44
CA ALA A 251 9.89 26.66 17.37
C ALA A 251 8.59 25.90 17.76
N LEU A 252 7.50 26.64 18.04
CA LEU A 252 6.16 26.06 18.26
C LEU A 252 5.51 25.51 16.96
N GLY A 253 6.25 25.48 15.86
CA GLY A 253 5.86 24.91 14.58
C GLY A 253 4.83 25.76 13.82
N GLY A 254 4.80 27.08 14.05
CA GLY A 254 3.98 28.07 13.35
C GLY A 254 4.83 29.22 12.81
N HIS A 255 4.28 30.44 12.82
CA HIS A 255 4.93 31.74 12.56
C HIS A 255 4.11 32.87 13.25
N LEU A 256 4.61 34.10 13.26
CA LEU A 256 3.80 35.27 13.59
C LEU A 256 2.66 35.42 12.58
N VAL A 257 1.46 35.71 13.08
CA VAL A 257 0.22 35.70 12.29
C VAL A 257 0.30 36.58 11.04
N THR A 258 -0.12 36.02 9.90
CA THR A 258 -0.34 36.75 8.67
C THR A 258 -1.83 37.01 8.51
N ILE A 259 -2.21 37.99 7.68
CA ILE A 259 -3.61 38.40 7.57
C ILE A 259 -3.94 38.64 6.09
N ASN A 260 -4.66 37.69 5.52
CA ASN A 260 -4.93 37.56 4.10
C ASN A 260 -6.24 38.24 3.68
N ASP A 261 -7.25 38.25 4.55
CA ASP A 261 -8.56 38.85 4.27
C ASP A 261 -9.18 39.61 5.46
N SER A 262 -10.37 40.18 5.23
CA SER A 262 -11.09 40.96 6.23
C SER A 262 -11.77 40.12 7.32
N ASP A 263 -12.10 38.87 7.02
CA ASP A 263 -12.80 37.97 7.92
C ASP A 263 -11.82 37.32 8.91
N GLU A 264 -10.60 37.03 8.47
CA GLU A 264 -9.44 36.71 9.30
C GLU A 264 -9.06 37.87 10.24
N GLN A 265 -8.89 39.09 9.71
CA GLN A 265 -8.67 40.29 10.55
C GLN A 265 -9.76 40.45 11.63
N CYS A 266 -11.02 40.18 11.27
CA CYS A 266 -12.15 40.22 12.18
C CYS A 266 -12.08 39.09 13.24
N PHE A 267 -11.72 37.87 12.83
CA PHE A 267 -11.53 36.73 13.73
C PHE A 267 -10.41 37.00 14.75
N ILE A 268 -9.24 37.48 14.30
CA ILE A 268 -8.11 37.84 15.17
C ILE A 268 -8.55 38.91 16.18
N GLU A 269 -9.25 39.95 15.72
CA GLU A 269 -9.81 41.00 16.59
C GLU A 269 -10.77 40.46 17.65
N GLU A 270 -11.81 39.72 17.23
CA GLU A 270 -12.85 39.24 18.12
C GLU A 270 -12.36 38.15 19.09
N LYS A 271 -11.59 37.18 18.60
CA LYS A 271 -11.29 35.94 19.34
C LYS A 271 -9.96 35.97 20.08
N LEU A 272 -9.01 36.80 19.67
CA LEU A 272 -7.67 36.85 20.25
C LEU A 272 -7.36 38.23 20.84
N LEU A 273 -7.29 39.27 20.01
CA LEU A 273 -6.85 40.61 20.41
C LEU A 273 -7.71 41.19 21.54
N SER A 274 -9.03 40.96 21.50
CA SER A 274 -9.98 41.34 22.57
C SER A 274 -9.61 40.76 23.96
N LYS A 275 -8.96 39.59 23.99
CA LYS A 275 -8.56 38.86 25.19
C LYS A 275 -7.11 39.14 25.62
N GLY A 276 -6.30 39.73 24.74
CA GLY A 276 -4.94 40.16 25.07
C GLY A 276 -4.91 41.15 26.25
N THR A 277 -3.76 41.28 26.90
CA THR A 277 -3.54 42.20 28.05
C THR A 277 -2.51 43.30 27.80
N LYS A 278 -1.85 43.31 26.62
CA LYS A 278 -0.79 44.25 26.24
C LYS A 278 -1.32 45.44 25.43
N ASN A 279 -0.48 46.44 25.16
CA ASN A 279 -0.90 47.61 24.36
C ASN A 279 -0.93 47.30 22.87
N SER A 280 0.05 46.53 22.41
CA SER A 280 0.24 46.12 21.02
C SER A 280 0.72 44.67 20.95
N TYR A 281 0.60 44.07 19.77
CA TYR A 281 1.03 42.71 19.48
C TYR A 281 1.81 42.66 18.16
N TRP A 282 2.92 41.92 18.13
CA TRP A 282 3.63 41.60 16.90
C TRP A 282 2.80 40.70 15.98
N ILE A 283 2.89 40.95 14.68
CA ILE A 283 2.29 40.17 13.58
C ILE A 283 3.30 40.04 12.44
N GLY A 284 3.15 39.04 11.56
CA GLY A 284 4.19 38.52 10.66
C GLY A 284 4.56 39.38 9.44
N GLY A 285 4.37 40.70 9.50
CA GLY A 285 4.72 41.62 8.44
C GLY A 285 6.12 42.20 8.62
N GLN A 286 6.91 42.24 7.55
CA GLN A 286 8.23 42.89 7.52
C GLN A 286 8.46 43.71 6.25
N TYR A 287 9.17 44.83 6.38
CA TYR A 287 9.61 45.67 5.26
C TYR A 287 10.95 45.20 4.70
N THR A 288 11.01 45.06 3.38
CA THR A 288 12.21 44.60 2.65
C THR A 288 12.56 45.54 1.50
N SER A 289 13.65 45.25 0.79
CA SER A 289 14.03 45.98 -0.43
C SER A 289 12.96 45.95 -1.54
N SER A 290 12.03 44.99 -1.50
CA SER A 290 10.86 44.88 -2.39
C SER A 290 9.56 45.48 -1.81
N GLY A 291 9.58 46.02 -0.59
CA GLY A 291 8.40 46.52 0.12
C GLY A 291 7.96 45.64 1.28
N TRP A 292 6.75 45.90 1.79
CA TRP A 292 6.11 45.07 2.83
C TRP A 292 5.73 43.69 2.27
N ARG A 293 5.98 42.65 3.08
CA ARG A 293 5.57 41.27 2.80
C ARG A 293 5.15 40.57 4.09
N TRP A 294 4.30 39.57 3.96
CA TRP A 294 4.11 38.55 4.98
C TRP A 294 5.30 37.58 5.00
N LEU A 295 5.56 36.97 6.17
CA LEU A 295 6.62 35.97 6.35
C LEU A 295 6.44 34.73 5.47
N THR A 296 5.20 34.26 5.38
CA THR A 296 4.70 33.17 4.51
C THR A 296 4.86 33.41 3.01
N GLY A 297 5.08 34.67 2.59
CA GLY A 297 5.14 35.08 1.19
C GLY A 297 3.79 35.41 0.53
N GLU A 298 2.70 35.43 1.31
CA GLU A 298 1.36 35.82 0.86
C GLU A 298 1.28 37.28 0.39
N ASP A 299 0.27 37.61 -0.43
CA ASP A 299 0.08 38.96 -0.97
C ASP A 299 -0.36 39.94 0.13
N PHE A 300 0.63 40.67 0.66
CA PHE A 300 0.45 41.71 1.67
C PHE A 300 -0.55 42.81 1.25
N SER A 301 -0.89 42.95 -0.04
CA SER A 301 -1.88 43.93 -0.50
C SER A 301 -3.33 43.43 -0.44
N ALA A 302 -3.57 42.12 -0.20
CA ALA A 302 -4.90 41.51 -0.15
C ALA A 302 -5.75 42.04 1.01
N CYS A 303 -5.15 42.20 2.19
CA CYS A 303 -5.75 42.86 3.34
C CYS A 303 -4.73 43.83 3.97
N THR A 304 -5.12 45.09 4.21
CA THR A 304 -4.30 46.02 5.01
C THR A 304 -5.16 46.86 5.93
N LYS A 305 -4.75 46.97 7.21
CA LYS A 305 -5.44 47.79 8.22
C LYS A 305 -4.52 48.84 8.85
N TRP A 306 -3.68 49.47 8.02
CA TRP A 306 -2.78 50.55 8.43
C TRP A 306 -3.50 51.68 9.18
N THR A 307 -2.90 52.11 10.28
CA THR A 307 -3.26 53.37 10.95
C THR A 307 -3.17 54.51 9.93
N PRO A 308 -4.09 55.48 9.92
CA PRO A 308 -3.97 56.67 9.08
C PRO A 308 -2.58 57.32 9.18
N THR A 309 -1.99 57.58 8.01
CA THR A 309 -0.60 58.02 7.77
C THR A 309 0.52 57.00 7.93
N GLN A 310 0.21 55.73 8.22
CA GLN A 310 1.18 54.63 8.21
C GLN A 310 1.12 53.80 6.91
N PRO A 311 2.21 53.09 6.54
CA PRO A 311 3.53 53.09 7.17
C PRO A 311 4.33 54.36 6.87
N ASP A 312 4.99 54.93 7.89
CA ASP A 312 5.77 56.18 7.78
C ASP A 312 7.30 55.98 7.81
N ASN A 313 7.75 54.78 8.22
CA ASN A 313 9.14 54.34 8.34
C ASN A 313 9.99 55.36 9.12
N TYR A 314 9.62 55.61 10.38
CA TYR A 314 10.24 56.66 11.18
C TYR A 314 11.76 56.46 11.28
N LEU A 315 12.51 57.52 10.99
CA LEU A 315 13.99 57.54 10.91
C LEU A 315 14.63 56.53 9.95
N GLY A 316 13.85 55.81 9.12
CA GLY A 316 14.35 54.75 8.25
C GLY A 316 14.69 53.44 8.99
N GLN A 317 14.05 53.18 10.13
CA GLN A 317 14.37 52.07 11.04
C GLN A 317 13.16 51.19 11.41
N GLU A 318 11.94 51.59 11.01
CA GLU A 318 10.71 50.88 11.34
C GLU A 318 10.39 49.86 10.23
N ASP A 319 10.84 48.61 10.42
CA ASP A 319 10.75 47.52 9.44
C ASP A 319 9.87 46.35 9.88
N LYS A 320 9.33 46.36 11.11
CA LYS A 320 8.47 45.28 11.66
C LYS A 320 7.03 45.71 11.85
N LEU A 321 6.08 44.79 11.72
CA LEU A 321 4.65 45.09 11.82
C LEU A 321 4.06 44.75 13.20
N MET A 322 3.24 45.64 13.73
CA MET A 322 2.42 45.39 14.93
C MET A 322 0.95 45.78 14.74
N MET A 323 0.09 45.19 15.57
CA MET A 323 -1.33 45.52 15.70
C MET A 323 -1.64 46.17 17.06
N TYR A 324 -2.35 47.29 17.05
CA TYR A 324 -2.79 47.99 18.26
C TYR A 324 -3.92 47.20 18.94
N ARG A 325 -3.80 46.94 20.24
CA ARG A 325 -4.91 46.49 21.09
C ARG A 325 -5.52 47.65 21.88
N ASN A 326 -4.69 48.54 22.41
CA ASN A 326 -5.15 49.75 23.10
C ASN A 326 -5.03 50.97 22.18
N THR A 327 -5.89 51.97 22.36
CA THR A 327 -5.74 53.26 21.65
C THR A 327 -4.51 54.00 22.18
N ASN A 328 -3.57 54.40 21.31
CA ASN A 328 -2.43 55.21 21.72
C ASN A 328 -2.95 56.60 22.17
N PRO A 329 -2.66 57.05 23.41
CA PRO A 329 -3.13 58.34 23.92
C PRO A 329 -2.51 59.56 23.21
N LEU A 330 -1.39 59.38 22.49
CA LEU A 330 -0.72 60.41 21.70
C LEU A 330 -1.11 60.37 20.22
N CYS A 331 -1.55 59.21 19.71
CA CYS A 331 -2.06 59.03 18.35
C CYS A 331 -3.39 58.28 18.38
N THR A 332 -4.51 58.98 18.58
CA THR A 332 -5.83 58.34 18.79
C THR A 332 -6.39 57.61 17.56
N SER A 333 -5.75 57.76 16.40
CA SER A 333 -6.01 56.96 15.19
C SER A 333 -5.32 55.59 15.22
N GLY A 334 -4.22 55.45 15.96
CA GLY A 334 -3.66 54.15 16.34
C GLY A 334 -4.53 53.53 17.42
N THR A 335 -5.43 52.64 17.02
CA THR A 335 -6.49 52.10 17.87
C THR A 335 -6.78 50.64 17.55
N PHE A 336 -7.56 49.97 18.40
CA PHE A 336 -7.86 48.54 18.34
C PHE A 336 -8.01 48.00 16.89
N GLY A 337 -7.18 47.01 16.54
CA GLY A 337 -7.17 46.33 15.24
C GLY A 337 -6.31 47.00 14.16
N TYR A 338 -5.94 48.27 14.30
CA TYR A 338 -5.11 48.97 13.31
C TYR A 338 -3.63 48.63 13.43
N TRP A 339 -2.89 48.73 12.33
CA TRP A 339 -1.49 48.36 12.23
C TRP A 339 -0.56 49.59 12.25
N ASN A 340 0.70 49.38 12.63
CA ASN A 340 1.80 50.35 12.60
C ASN A 340 3.08 49.59 12.29
N ASP A 341 3.98 50.21 11.54
CA ASP A 341 5.37 49.80 11.42
C ASP A 341 6.15 50.27 12.66
N LEU A 342 7.17 49.53 13.07
CA LEU A 342 7.97 49.88 14.24
C LEU A 342 9.38 49.28 14.17
N ASN A 343 10.28 49.78 15.01
CA ASN A 343 11.59 49.16 15.24
C ASN A 343 11.40 47.75 15.83
N ASN A 344 12.31 46.82 15.51
CA ASN A 344 12.32 45.46 16.06
C ASN A 344 12.16 45.41 17.60
N ASP A 345 12.84 46.30 18.32
CA ASP A 345 12.84 46.39 19.79
C ASP A 345 11.54 46.94 20.41
N GLY A 346 10.49 47.15 19.61
CA GLY A 346 9.22 47.65 20.07
C GLY A 346 9.24 49.12 20.46
N THR A 347 10.30 49.90 20.18
CA THR A 347 10.36 51.32 20.55
C THR A 347 9.96 52.26 19.41
N CYS A 348 9.22 53.33 19.75
CA CYS A 348 9.01 54.48 18.87
C CYS A 348 9.07 55.78 19.69
N ASN A 349 9.89 56.74 19.24
CA ASN A 349 10.04 58.11 19.78
C ASN A 349 10.15 58.26 21.33
N GLY A 350 10.56 57.20 22.04
CA GLY A 350 10.59 57.17 23.51
C GLY A 350 9.21 57.22 24.18
N GLU A 351 8.12 56.93 23.47
CA GLU A 351 6.78 56.91 24.03
C GLU A 351 6.56 55.70 24.96
N ALA A 352 6.12 55.95 26.20
CA ALA A 352 5.86 54.91 27.19
C ALA A 352 4.65 54.00 26.88
N PHE A 353 3.94 54.25 25.77
CA PHE A 353 2.91 53.35 25.24
C PHE A 353 3.54 52.11 24.59
N PHE A 354 4.70 52.29 23.95
CA PHE A 354 5.45 51.26 23.26
C PHE A 354 6.52 50.62 24.18
N GLY A 355 7.38 49.77 23.63
CA GLY A 355 8.46 49.03 24.30
C GLY A 355 8.04 47.64 24.79
N LEU A 356 8.98 46.68 24.79
CA LEU A 356 8.72 45.23 24.97
C LEU A 356 7.84 44.81 26.17
N ASN A 357 7.81 45.59 27.25
CA ASN A 357 6.92 45.36 28.42
C ASN A 357 5.42 45.55 28.11
N ASN A 358 5.13 46.33 27.08
CA ASN A 358 3.81 46.68 26.57
C ASN A 358 3.42 45.87 25.32
N PHE A 359 4.28 44.95 24.87
CA PHE A 359 4.07 44.07 23.74
C PHE A 359 3.82 42.63 24.16
N GLY A 360 3.08 41.92 23.31
CA GLY A 360 3.09 40.47 23.17
C GLY A 360 3.15 40.13 21.69
N PHE A 361 2.75 38.92 21.31
CA PHE A 361 2.68 38.51 19.90
C PHE A 361 1.45 37.64 19.61
N ILE A 362 1.08 37.55 18.34
CA ILE A 362 0.03 36.63 17.87
C ILE A 362 0.68 35.62 16.94
N TYR A 363 0.56 34.36 17.34
CA TYR A 363 1.03 33.16 16.67
C TYR A 363 -0.06 32.60 15.76
N GLU A 364 0.37 32.00 14.66
CA GLU A 364 -0.43 31.23 13.73
C GLU A 364 0.27 29.93 13.37
N LYS A 365 -0.51 28.87 13.16
CA LYS A 365 -0.06 27.59 12.66
C LYS A 365 -1.16 26.97 11.82
N ASP A 366 -0.86 26.74 10.55
CA ASP A 366 -1.66 25.92 9.66
C ASP A 366 -1.93 24.56 10.31
N SER A 367 -3.16 24.06 10.18
CA SER A 367 -3.47 22.67 10.56
C SER A 367 -2.95 21.68 9.51
N TYR A 368 -2.14 22.16 8.56
CA TYR A 368 -1.50 21.37 7.52
C TYR A 368 -0.06 21.88 7.28
N LYS A 369 0.90 21.37 8.05
CA LYS A 369 2.31 21.39 7.60
C LYS A 369 2.59 20.15 6.74
N PRO A 370 3.36 20.25 5.65
CA PRO A 370 4.02 19.08 5.08
C PRO A 370 4.90 18.49 6.18
N LYS A 371 4.47 17.34 6.67
CA LYS A 371 5.05 16.69 7.84
C LYS A 371 6.27 15.93 7.36
N THR A 372 7.47 16.48 7.61
CA THR A 372 8.73 15.75 7.43
C THR A 372 8.79 14.64 8.47
N TYR A 373 8.12 13.54 8.16
CA TYR A 373 8.19 12.32 8.94
C TYR A 373 9.61 11.77 8.79
N TYR A 374 10.29 11.52 9.92
CA TYR A 374 11.45 10.63 9.95
C TYR A 374 10.91 9.20 9.84
N ILE A 375 10.54 8.79 8.62
CA ILE A 375 10.03 7.45 8.35
C ILE A 375 11.21 6.49 8.24
N VAL A 376 11.10 5.36 8.92
CA VAL A 376 11.84 4.15 8.56
C VAL A 376 10.89 3.13 7.94
N ILE A 377 11.35 2.47 6.88
CA ILE A 377 10.61 1.38 6.23
C ILE A 377 10.58 0.19 7.18
N GLY A 378 9.41 -0.39 7.42
CA GLY A 378 9.23 -1.47 8.39
C GLY A 378 10.16 -2.68 8.17
N ASN A 379 10.30 -3.14 6.93
CA ASN A 379 11.02 -4.37 6.59
C ASN A 379 12.55 -4.29 6.70
N ASN A 380 13.17 -3.11 6.61
CA ASN A 380 14.64 -2.98 6.65
C ASN A 380 15.14 -1.86 7.58
N PHE A 381 14.26 -1.16 8.28
CA PHE A 381 14.55 0.03 9.09
C PHE A 381 15.47 1.08 8.43
N LYS A 382 15.44 1.16 7.09
CA LYS A 382 16.10 2.19 6.28
C LYS A 382 15.32 3.49 6.40
N LYS A 383 16.03 4.60 6.64
CA LYS A 383 15.43 5.94 6.62
C LYS A 383 14.96 6.30 5.21
N LEU A 384 13.70 6.69 5.09
CA LEU A 384 13.03 7.03 3.84
C LEU A 384 12.74 8.54 3.77
N THR A 385 12.76 9.10 2.57
CA THR A 385 12.27 10.45 2.27
C THR A 385 11.33 10.35 1.09
N LEU A 386 10.02 10.34 1.38
CA LEU A 386 8.97 10.36 0.36
C LEU A 386 8.88 11.73 -0.31
N VAL A 387 8.42 11.76 -1.57
CA VAL A 387 8.21 13.01 -2.32
C VAL A 387 7.02 13.81 -1.77
N SER A 388 6.09 13.16 -1.05
CA SER A 388 5.03 13.83 -0.29
C SER A 388 4.58 12.99 0.94
N PRO A 389 3.81 13.56 1.89
CA PRO A 389 3.24 12.78 2.99
C PRO A 389 2.32 11.63 2.52
N LEU A 390 2.40 10.47 3.17
CA LEU A 390 1.47 9.35 2.96
C LEU A 390 0.03 9.80 3.24
N LYS A 391 -0.77 9.92 2.18
CA LYS A 391 -2.16 10.40 2.24
C LYS A 391 -3.08 9.49 1.44
N ARG A 392 -4.27 9.24 1.98
CA ARG A 392 -5.23 8.29 1.41
C ARG A 392 -5.61 8.62 -0.03
N GLY A 393 -5.28 7.71 -0.95
CA GLY A 393 -5.55 7.88 -2.39
C GLY A 393 -4.69 8.95 -3.06
N ALA A 394 -3.51 9.27 -2.50
CA ALA A 394 -2.55 10.15 -3.14
C ALA A 394 -1.91 9.47 -4.37
N TRP A 395 -1.67 10.28 -5.40
CA TRP A 395 -1.03 9.90 -6.66
C TRP A 395 0.49 10.14 -6.66
N THR A 396 1.09 10.30 -5.49
CA THR A 396 2.53 10.48 -5.35
C THR A 396 3.20 9.13 -5.49
N ASN A 397 4.17 9.05 -6.39
CA ASN A 397 5.08 7.93 -6.52
C ASN A 397 6.51 8.48 -6.38
N SER A 398 7.31 7.85 -5.52
CA SER A 398 8.67 8.24 -5.18
C SER A 398 9.78 7.52 -5.96
N ASP A 399 9.50 6.42 -6.68
CA ASP A 399 10.47 5.68 -7.54
C ASP A 399 10.15 5.69 -9.05
N THR A 400 8.95 6.10 -9.42
CA THR A 400 8.38 6.18 -10.77
C THR A 400 7.97 4.85 -11.43
N ASP A 401 7.69 3.81 -10.64
CA ASP A 401 6.95 2.63 -11.06
C ASP A 401 5.46 2.94 -11.45
N SER A 402 4.57 1.94 -11.47
CA SER A 402 3.13 2.15 -11.73
C SER A 402 2.23 2.16 -10.49
N LEU A 403 2.77 1.83 -9.31
CA LEU A 403 2.10 1.99 -8.03
C LEU A 403 2.22 3.46 -7.58
N THR A 404 1.78 3.73 -6.35
CA THR A 404 2.00 5.00 -5.66
C THR A 404 2.44 4.68 -4.25
N ASP A 405 3.11 5.62 -3.58
CA ASP A 405 3.53 5.50 -2.17
C ASP A 405 2.33 5.05 -1.28
N TRP A 406 1.11 5.36 -1.69
CA TRP A 406 -0.13 4.95 -1.04
C TRP A 406 -0.61 3.52 -1.36
N GLN A 407 -0.45 3.05 -2.61
CA GLN A 407 -0.80 1.68 -3.01
C GLN A 407 0.18 0.66 -2.42
N GLU A 408 1.44 1.06 -2.29
CA GLU A 408 2.49 0.30 -1.63
C GLU A 408 2.37 0.32 -0.11
N PHE A 409 1.71 1.31 0.48
CA PHE A 409 1.53 1.38 1.93
C PHE A 409 0.49 0.37 2.42
N ASP A 410 0.82 -0.43 3.45
CA ASP A 410 -0.14 -1.34 4.06
C ASP A 410 -1.14 -0.59 4.94
N SER A 411 -2.11 0.05 4.28
CA SER A 411 -3.22 0.76 4.91
C SER A 411 -4.17 -0.14 5.71
N ARG A 412 -3.95 -1.46 5.77
CA ARG A 412 -4.74 -2.39 6.60
C ARG A 412 -3.96 -2.92 7.80
N ASN A 413 -2.72 -2.48 7.99
CA ASN A 413 -1.84 -2.93 9.05
C ASN A 413 -2.47 -2.73 10.44
N SER A 414 -2.39 -3.76 11.29
CA SER A 414 -3.03 -3.75 12.61
C SER A 414 -2.49 -2.70 13.58
N MET A 415 -1.28 -2.16 13.32
CA MET A 415 -0.66 -1.11 14.14
C MET A 415 -1.15 0.31 13.83
N LEU A 416 -1.84 0.53 12.72
CA LEU A 416 -2.20 1.88 12.28
C LEU A 416 -3.42 2.43 13.02
N ALA A 417 -3.24 3.62 13.57
CA ALA A 417 -4.35 4.48 13.96
C ALA A 417 -4.64 5.50 12.84
N TRP A 418 -5.80 6.15 12.93
CA TRP A 418 -6.26 7.16 11.97
C TRP A 418 -6.68 8.41 12.72
N ASP A 419 -6.32 9.59 12.21
CA ASP A 419 -6.73 10.86 12.80
C ASP A 419 -8.07 11.36 12.25
N SER A 420 -8.45 12.58 12.64
CA SER A 420 -9.70 13.24 12.23
C SER A 420 -9.83 13.46 10.72
N ASP A 421 -8.71 13.45 10.01
CA ASP A 421 -8.60 13.80 8.60
C ASP A 421 -8.41 12.55 7.71
N ASN A 422 -8.47 11.37 8.33
CA ASN A 422 -8.19 10.05 7.76
C ASN A 422 -6.76 9.89 7.21
N GLU A 423 -5.78 10.57 7.81
CA GLU A 423 -4.36 10.30 7.57
C GLU A 423 -3.84 9.20 8.52
N PRO A 424 -2.87 8.37 8.08
CA PRO A 424 -2.33 7.29 8.89
C PRO A 424 -1.45 7.84 10.02
N VAL A 425 -1.83 7.54 11.26
CA VAL A 425 -1.02 7.80 12.45
C VAL A 425 -0.04 6.64 12.61
N LEU A 426 1.14 6.80 12.02
CA LEU A 426 2.24 5.82 12.06
C LEU A 426 2.72 5.56 13.51
N PRO A 427 3.05 4.31 13.88
CA PRO A 427 3.67 3.99 15.16
C PRO A 427 5.07 4.61 15.30
N THR A 428 5.51 4.83 16.56
CA THR A 428 6.89 5.24 16.83
C THR A 428 7.85 4.05 16.74
N LEU A 429 9.12 4.29 16.43
CA LEU A 429 10.13 3.22 16.42
C LEU A 429 10.25 2.57 17.81
N LYS A 430 10.16 3.36 18.88
CA LYS A 430 10.04 2.87 20.27
C LYS A 430 8.85 1.94 20.50
N THR A 431 7.72 2.18 19.83
CA THR A 431 6.54 1.30 19.92
C THR A 431 6.80 -0.04 19.23
N VAL A 432 7.37 -0.03 18.02
CA VAL A 432 7.69 -1.24 17.25
C VAL A 432 8.72 -2.11 17.97
N LEU A 433 9.78 -1.50 18.51
CA LEU A 433 10.82 -2.20 19.29
C LEU A 433 10.31 -2.84 20.59
N LYS A 434 9.10 -2.48 21.08
CA LYS A 434 8.50 -3.03 22.31
C LYS A 434 7.42 -4.08 22.09
N LEU A 435 7.10 -4.44 20.84
CA LEU A 435 6.00 -5.38 20.54
C LEU A 435 6.24 -6.83 21.02
N LYS A 436 7.50 -7.27 21.07
CA LYS A 436 7.88 -8.67 21.37
C LYS A 436 8.79 -8.85 22.59
N GLY A 437 9.07 -7.79 23.37
CA GLY A 437 9.81 -7.92 24.63
C GLY A 437 10.39 -6.60 25.17
N ASP A 438 10.98 -6.68 26.37
CA ASP A 438 11.79 -5.61 26.96
C ASP A 438 13.19 -5.63 26.31
N VAL A 439 13.30 -5.01 25.13
CA VAL A 439 14.47 -5.12 24.25
C VAL A 439 15.60 -4.17 24.68
N LYS A 440 16.85 -4.66 24.61
CA LYS A 440 18.12 -3.97 24.94
C LYS A 440 18.20 -2.52 24.48
N ILE A 441 17.78 -2.27 23.24
CA ILE A 441 17.78 -0.94 22.60
C ILE A 441 16.88 0.04 23.36
N SER A 442 15.78 -0.44 23.93
CA SER A 442 14.70 0.36 24.48
C SER A 442 14.77 0.61 26.00
N ASN A 443 15.65 -0.12 26.71
CA ASN A 443 15.76 -0.09 28.18
C ASN A 443 17.19 0.16 28.68
N GLU A 444 18.17 -0.61 28.23
CA GLU A 444 19.58 -0.44 28.61
C GLU A 444 20.22 0.73 27.87
N LEU A 445 20.10 0.76 26.53
CA LEU A 445 20.74 1.79 25.71
C LEU A 445 20.10 3.17 25.89
N THR A 446 18.77 3.26 26.03
CA THR A 446 18.06 4.53 26.30
C THR A 446 18.47 5.21 27.60
N ARG A 447 19.01 4.44 28.57
CA ARG A 447 19.54 4.95 29.84
C ARG A 447 20.98 5.45 29.72
N GLU A 448 21.75 4.92 28.78
CA GLU A 448 23.21 5.15 28.67
C GLU A 448 23.60 6.07 27.51
N LEU A 449 22.79 6.10 26.45
CA LEU A 449 22.92 7.01 25.31
C LEU A 449 21.91 8.15 25.46
N ASN A 450 22.39 9.31 25.91
CA ASN A 450 21.56 10.49 26.12
C ASN A 450 20.86 10.95 24.82
N GLY A 451 19.58 11.31 24.91
CA GLY A 451 18.71 11.67 23.78
C GLY A 451 18.11 10.48 23.01
N LEU A 452 18.55 9.24 23.23
CA LEU A 452 18.05 8.09 22.45
C LEU A 452 16.56 7.79 22.70
N ASP A 453 16.08 7.94 23.94
CA ASP A 453 14.70 7.61 24.30
C ASP A 453 13.67 8.54 23.61
N ASP A 454 14.02 9.83 23.48
CA ASP A 454 13.24 10.85 22.78
C ASP A 454 13.35 10.69 21.25
N TYR A 455 14.56 10.40 20.74
CA TYR A 455 14.78 10.11 19.32
C TYR A 455 13.91 8.96 18.81
N LEU A 456 13.84 7.85 19.56
CA LEU A 456 13.01 6.69 19.23
C LEU A 456 11.49 6.98 19.27
N ASP A 457 11.06 8.02 20.01
CA ASP A 457 9.66 8.48 20.04
C ASP A 457 9.32 9.50 18.93
N VAL A 458 10.32 10.11 18.28
CA VAL A 458 10.14 11.00 17.12
C VAL A 458 10.20 10.23 15.80
N VAL A 459 11.07 9.23 15.67
CA VAL A 459 11.12 8.37 14.47
C VAL A 459 9.81 7.58 14.33
N ARG A 460 9.27 7.52 13.11
CA ARG A 460 8.03 6.81 12.75
C ARG A 460 8.34 5.60 11.87
N VAL A 461 7.59 4.53 12.03
CA VAL A 461 7.73 3.32 11.20
C VAL A 461 6.53 3.20 10.28
N ALA A 462 6.76 3.03 8.98
CA ALA A 462 5.70 2.79 8.01
C ALA A 462 5.76 1.34 7.51
N PRO A 463 4.67 0.55 7.68
CA PRO A 463 4.54 -0.74 7.02
C PRO A 463 4.19 -0.50 5.55
N PHE A 464 5.04 -0.98 4.66
CA PHE A 464 4.77 -1.03 3.22
C PHE A 464 4.64 -2.49 2.77
N LEU A 465 4.14 -2.70 1.56
CA LEU A 465 4.02 -3.97 0.85
C LEU A 465 5.27 -4.19 -0.04
N SER A 466 5.88 -3.12 -0.52
CA SER A 466 7.15 -2.97 -1.28
C SER A 466 8.06 -1.90 -0.64
N ASP A 467 9.22 -1.56 -1.20
CA ASP A 467 10.01 -0.36 -0.86
C ASP A 467 9.70 0.72 -1.91
N PRO A 468 9.02 1.84 -1.57
CA PRO A 468 8.57 2.89 -2.51
C PRO A 468 9.71 3.76 -3.06
N THR A 469 10.93 3.22 -3.09
CA THR A 469 12.12 3.80 -3.70
C THR A 469 12.77 2.87 -4.73
N VAL A 470 12.14 1.74 -5.07
CA VAL A 470 12.68 0.67 -5.92
C VAL A 470 11.56 -0.08 -6.66
N GLU A 471 11.59 -0.04 -8.00
CA GLU A 471 10.56 -0.68 -8.88
C GLU A 471 10.44 -2.23 -8.75
N ASP A 472 11.43 -2.87 -8.13
CA ASP A 472 11.59 -4.33 -7.90
C ASP A 472 12.26 -4.49 -6.52
N THR A 473 11.44 -4.71 -5.49
CA THR A 473 11.85 -4.61 -4.08
C THR A 473 12.69 -5.80 -3.61
N ASP A 474 12.48 -7.00 -4.18
CA ASP A 474 13.18 -8.21 -3.78
C ASP A 474 14.27 -8.67 -4.77
N GLY A 475 14.36 -8.07 -5.95
CA GLY A 475 15.37 -8.34 -6.96
C GLY A 475 15.18 -9.63 -7.74
N ASP A 476 14.00 -10.26 -7.73
CA ASP A 476 13.70 -11.46 -8.52
C ASP A 476 13.47 -11.18 -10.03
N ASN A 477 13.44 -9.90 -10.42
CA ASN A 477 13.16 -9.35 -11.76
C ASN A 477 11.67 -9.30 -12.14
N LEU A 478 10.76 -9.43 -11.18
CA LEU A 478 9.38 -8.95 -11.29
C LEU A 478 9.31 -7.52 -10.76
N LEU A 479 8.50 -6.68 -11.40
CA LEU A 479 8.19 -5.36 -10.85
C LEU A 479 7.10 -5.52 -9.78
N ASP A 480 7.13 -4.69 -8.74
CA ASP A 480 6.27 -4.84 -7.56
C ASP A 480 4.76 -4.78 -7.86
N ASN A 481 4.38 -4.17 -9.00
CA ASN A 481 3.00 -4.13 -9.52
C ASN A 481 2.53 -5.46 -10.15
N PHE A 482 3.44 -6.37 -10.50
CA PHE A 482 3.19 -7.67 -11.11
C PHE A 482 3.59 -8.85 -10.21
N ASP A 483 4.39 -8.60 -9.18
CA ASP A 483 4.82 -9.61 -8.22
C ASP A 483 3.69 -9.94 -7.20
N PRO A 484 3.26 -11.21 -7.07
CA PRO A 484 2.33 -11.62 -6.00
C PRO A 484 2.96 -11.61 -4.60
N LYS A 485 4.29 -11.52 -4.46
CA LYS A 485 5.01 -11.38 -3.19
C LYS A 485 6.23 -10.41 -3.30
N PRO A 486 6.01 -9.07 -3.46
CA PRO A 486 7.05 -8.03 -3.68
C PRO A 486 8.25 -7.96 -2.72
N LYS A 487 8.32 -8.82 -1.71
CA LYS A 487 9.40 -8.86 -0.72
C LYS A 487 10.12 -10.20 -0.65
N SER A 488 9.69 -11.22 -1.39
CA SER A 488 10.16 -12.59 -1.24
C SER A 488 10.29 -13.29 -2.59
N VAL A 489 11.56 -13.53 -2.97
CA VAL A 489 11.96 -14.20 -4.23
C VAL A 489 11.43 -15.63 -4.37
N ASN A 490 10.76 -16.14 -3.33
CA ASN A 490 9.97 -17.36 -3.34
C ASN A 490 8.48 -17.05 -3.61
N ASN A 491 8.13 -17.05 -4.89
CA ASN A 491 6.78 -16.85 -5.39
C ASN A 491 5.84 -18.08 -5.26
N ASN A 492 6.06 -18.93 -4.24
CA ASN A 492 5.32 -20.17 -3.93
C ASN A 492 5.11 -21.10 -5.16
N GLY A 493 6.08 -21.13 -6.07
CA GLY A 493 6.02 -21.96 -7.29
C GLY A 493 5.17 -21.36 -8.43
N ALA A 494 4.66 -20.14 -8.31
CA ALA A 494 4.19 -19.38 -9.46
C ALA A 494 5.40 -19.07 -10.37
N VAL A 495 5.27 -19.38 -11.67
CA VAL A 495 6.32 -19.12 -12.66
C VAL A 495 5.75 -18.24 -13.75
N MET A 496 6.43 -17.14 -14.04
CA MET A 496 6.21 -16.35 -15.27
C MET A 496 6.47 -17.23 -16.49
N LYS A 497 5.41 -17.69 -17.15
CA LYS A 497 5.53 -18.49 -18.37
C LYS A 497 5.27 -17.63 -19.60
N GLU A 498 6.03 -17.92 -20.66
CA GLU A 498 5.79 -17.40 -22.01
C GLU A 498 4.63 -18.19 -22.66
N LEU A 499 3.58 -17.51 -23.09
CA LEU A 499 2.55 -18.10 -23.95
C LEU A 499 3.08 -18.21 -25.38
N SER A 500 3.38 -19.44 -25.82
CA SER A 500 3.59 -19.68 -27.25
C SER A 500 2.27 -19.65 -28.01
N ILE A 501 2.30 -19.14 -29.25
CA ILE A 501 1.14 -19.01 -30.15
C ILE A 501 0.36 -20.33 -30.31
N GLU A 502 1.05 -21.47 -30.28
CA GLU A 502 0.45 -22.80 -30.37
C GLU A 502 -0.45 -23.16 -29.17
N ARG A 503 -0.15 -22.62 -27.97
CA ARG A 503 -0.96 -22.85 -26.75
C ARG A 503 -2.21 -21.96 -26.72
N ILE A 504 -2.09 -20.71 -27.16
CA ILE A 504 -3.23 -19.80 -27.36
C ILE A 504 -4.24 -20.41 -28.35
N TYR A 505 -3.74 -21.02 -29.43
CA TYR A 505 -4.57 -21.69 -30.44
C TYR A 505 -5.34 -22.89 -29.87
N ASN A 506 -4.72 -23.71 -29.01
CA ASN A 506 -5.37 -24.87 -28.40
C ASN A 506 -6.42 -24.47 -27.35
N ALA A 507 -6.14 -23.44 -26.54
CA ALA A 507 -7.12 -22.88 -25.60
C ALA A 507 -8.37 -22.32 -26.33
N TYR A 508 -8.18 -21.76 -27.53
CA TYR A 508 -9.27 -21.23 -28.36
C TYR A 508 -10.09 -22.32 -29.07
N MET A 509 -9.44 -23.43 -29.49
CA MET A 509 -10.11 -24.52 -30.21
C MET A 509 -11.05 -25.38 -29.34
N LEU A 510 -10.85 -25.41 -28.02
CA LEU A 510 -11.73 -26.11 -27.06
C LEU A 510 -13.09 -25.43 -26.82
N HIS A 511 -13.43 -24.38 -27.58
CA HIS A 511 -14.67 -23.61 -27.41
C HIS A 511 -15.60 -23.58 -28.64
N LEU A 512 -15.38 -24.45 -29.64
CA LEU A 512 -16.16 -24.45 -30.89
C LEU A 512 -16.83 -25.79 -31.29
N GLU A 513 -16.83 -26.80 -30.42
CA GLU A 513 -17.61 -28.04 -30.61
C GLU A 513 -18.87 -28.08 -29.71
N ASP A 514 -19.84 -27.19 -29.96
CA ASP A 514 -21.29 -27.51 -29.93
C ASP A 514 -22.20 -26.28 -30.17
N ASN A 515 -22.47 -25.95 -31.45
CA ASN A 515 -23.84 -25.81 -31.99
C ASN A 515 -23.86 -25.31 -33.45
N VAL A 516 -24.04 -26.24 -34.39
CA VAL A 516 -24.39 -25.95 -35.78
C VAL A 516 -25.88 -26.20 -35.99
N SER A 517 -26.74 -25.20 -35.71
CA SER A 517 -28.10 -25.02 -36.32
C SER A 517 -29.02 -24.10 -35.50
N GLU A 518 -29.05 -22.78 -35.78
CA GLU A 518 -30.29 -21.95 -35.69
C GLU A 518 -30.10 -20.55 -36.31
N VAL A 519 -30.20 -20.45 -37.64
CA VAL A 519 -30.03 -19.19 -38.41
C VAL A 519 -31.19 -19.00 -39.41
N TYR A 520 -32.44 -19.34 -39.05
CA TYR A 520 -33.53 -19.37 -40.07
C TYR A 520 -34.95 -18.88 -39.72
N ASP A 521 -35.31 -18.48 -38.49
CA ASP A 521 -36.72 -18.21 -38.14
C ASP A 521 -37.03 -16.83 -37.48
N ILE A 522 -36.37 -15.74 -37.89
CA ILE A 522 -36.74 -14.36 -37.48
C ILE A 522 -37.26 -13.50 -38.64
N TYR A 523 -36.99 -13.88 -39.90
CA TYR A 523 -37.61 -13.23 -41.05
C TYR A 523 -39.00 -13.80 -41.34
N THR A 524 -40.01 -12.94 -41.10
CA THR A 524 -41.43 -13.05 -41.48
C THR A 524 -42.38 -13.88 -40.58
N ALA A 525 -43.20 -13.16 -39.80
CA ALA A 525 -44.67 -13.03 -40.01
C ALA A 525 -45.49 -13.00 -38.71
N THR A 526 -46.12 -11.85 -38.38
CA THR A 526 -47.48 -11.74 -37.79
C THR A 526 -47.97 -10.28 -37.64
N GLY A 527 -47.52 -9.35 -38.50
CA GLY A 527 -47.82 -7.92 -38.35
C GLY A 527 -49.31 -7.54 -38.35
N LYS A 528 -49.63 -6.50 -37.56
CA LYS A 528 -50.84 -5.66 -37.66
C LYS A 528 -50.55 -4.23 -37.17
N ASP A 529 -50.94 -3.25 -37.98
CA ASP A 529 -51.05 -1.82 -37.66
C ASP A 529 -52.14 -1.59 -36.57
N SER A 530 -52.24 -0.52 -35.77
CA SER A 530 -51.46 0.72 -35.47
C SER A 530 -52.06 1.31 -34.14
N GLU A 531 -51.69 2.46 -33.52
CA GLU A 531 -50.91 3.66 -33.86
C GLU A 531 -50.13 4.16 -32.60
N MET A 532 -48.78 4.20 -32.64
CA MET A 532 -47.88 5.07 -31.82
C MET A 532 -46.45 4.91 -32.37
N SER A 533 -45.71 5.99 -32.63
CA SER A 533 -44.38 5.93 -33.25
C SER A 533 -43.25 5.84 -32.21
N TRP A 534 -42.11 5.26 -32.59
CA TRP A 534 -40.93 5.21 -31.71
C TRP A 534 -40.33 6.60 -31.48
N GLU A 535 -40.53 7.53 -32.40
CA GLU A 535 -40.18 8.94 -32.23
C GLU A 535 -41.03 9.62 -31.14
N GLU A 536 -42.35 9.37 -31.09
CA GLU A 536 -43.23 9.88 -30.01
C GLU A 536 -42.85 9.34 -28.62
N PHE A 537 -42.37 8.08 -28.56
CA PHE A 537 -41.90 7.47 -27.32
C PHE A 537 -40.61 8.11 -26.79
N ILE A 538 -39.70 8.50 -27.69
CA ILE A 538 -38.44 9.19 -27.35
C ILE A 538 -38.71 10.65 -26.95
N GLU A 539 -39.66 11.32 -27.60
CA GLU A 539 -40.06 12.71 -27.28
C GLU A 539 -40.75 12.84 -25.90
N PHE A 540 -41.31 11.75 -25.37
CA PHE A 540 -41.92 11.72 -24.03
C PHE A 540 -40.92 11.61 -22.87
N TYR A 541 -39.75 11.00 -23.09
CA TYR A 541 -38.72 10.79 -22.05
C TYR A 541 -37.52 11.76 -22.12
N SER A 542 -37.47 12.64 -23.12
CA SER A 542 -36.47 13.71 -23.23
C SER A 542 -36.80 14.97 -22.41
N GLY A 543 -37.75 14.90 -21.47
CA GLY A 543 -38.16 16.01 -20.60
C GLY A 543 -38.10 15.69 -19.11
N VAL A 544 -37.45 16.57 -18.33
CA VAL A 544 -37.21 16.51 -16.86
C VAL A 544 -36.04 15.58 -16.46
N VAL A 545 -34.78 15.94 -16.76
CA VAL A 545 -33.86 16.78 -15.94
C VAL A 545 -33.15 16.03 -14.79
N ASP A 546 -31.82 16.23 -14.75
CA ASP A 546 -30.82 15.91 -13.71
C ASP A 546 -30.50 14.43 -13.38
N PHE A 547 -29.36 13.95 -13.89
CA PHE A 547 -28.25 13.42 -13.08
C PHE A 547 -26.92 13.87 -13.70
N ASN A 548 -25.94 14.23 -12.85
CA ASN A 548 -24.90 15.22 -13.21
C ASN A 548 -23.74 14.69 -14.08
N PHE A 549 -23.80 14.98 -15.38
CA PHE A 549 -22.77 15.87 -15.94
C PHE A 549 -23.25 17.31 -15.74
N SER A 550 -22.48 18.16 -15.06
CA SER A 550 -22.87 19.57 -14.81
C SER A 550 -22.66 20.47 -16.05
N LEU A 551 -23.40 20.25 -17.14
CA LEU A 551 -23.52 21.19 -18.28
C LEU A 551 -24.96 21.27 -18.81
N LYS A 552 -25.35 22.44 -19.35
CA LYS A 552 -26.75 22.92 -19.31
C LYS A 552 -27.65 22.60 -20.50
N ASN A 553 -27.17 21.94 -21.57
CA ASN A 553 -28.00 21.66 -22.77
C ASN A 553 -27.65 20.33 -23.44
N ALA A 554 -28.68 19.58 -23.89
CA ALA A 554 -28.53 18.29 -24.56
C ALA A 554 -27.65 18.32 -25.84
N SER A 555 -27.61 19.44 -26.55
CA SER A 555 -26.77 19.62 -27.75
C SER A 555 -25.27 19.66 -27.44
N GLU A 556 -24.86 19.96 -26.21
CA GLU A 556 -23.45 19.88 -25.78
C GLU A 556 -23.04 18.44 -25.47
N THR A 557 -23.95 17.65 -24.88
CA THR A 557 -23.73 16.22 -24.59
C THR A 557 -23.58 15.39 -25.87
N GLU A 558 -24.47 15.58 -26.84
CA GLU A 558 -24.39 14.91 -28.16
C GLU A 558 -23.10 15.29 -28.90
N LEU A 559 -22.66 16.55 -28.79
CA LEU A 559 -21.40 17.03 -29.37
C LEU A 559 -20.18 16.41 -28.67
N LYS A 560 -20.16 16.35 -27.33
CA LYS A 560 -19.10 15.67 -26.56
C LYS A 560 -19.00 14.19 -26.93
N ILE A 561 -20.13 13.46 -26.97
CA ILE A 561 -20.16 12.04 -27.35
C ILE A 561 -19.68 11.85 -28.80
N THR A 562 -20.13 12.71 -29.72
CA THR A 562 -19.67 12.72 -31.11
C THR A 562 -18.16 12.97 -31.22
N THR A 563 -17.62 13.93 -30.48
CA THR A 563 -16.19 14.23 -30.47
C THR A 563 -15.39 13.07 -29.90
N LEU A 564 -15.81 12.49 -28.76
CA LEU A 564 -15.17 11.32 -28.16
C LEU A 564 -15.18 10.11 -29.11
N GLN A 565 -16.33 9.78 -29.70
CA GLN A 565 -16.45 8.70 -30.67
C GLN A 565 -15.50 8.91 -31.86
N ARG A 566 -15.45 10.12 -32.41
CA ARG A 566 -14.56 10.43 -33.55
C ARG A 566 -13.09 10.47 -33.17
N CYS A 567 -12.74 10.84 -31.93
CA CYS A 567 -11.37 10.73 -31.41
C CYS A 567 -10.96 9.27 -31.24
N LEU A 568 -11.80 8.43 -30.60
CA LEU A 568 -11.55 7.00 -30.44
C LEU A 568 -11.46 6.27 -31.78
N GLU A 569 -12.33 6.61 -32.74
CA GLU A 569 -12.32 6.02 -34.08
C GLU A 569 -11.14 6.50 -34.94
N TYR A 570 -10.72 7.77 -34.80
CA TYR A 570 -9.47 8.24 -35.39
C TYR A 570 -8.23 7.57 -34.80
N LEU A 571 -8.26 7.28 -33.49
CA LEU A 571 -7.24 6.52 -32.79
C LEU A 571 -7.37 5.00 -32.97
N GLY A 572 -8.35 4.50 -33.73
CA GLY A 572 -8.53 3.07 -34.02
C GLY A 572 -9.08 2.22 -32.86
N PHE A 573 -9.56 2.83 -31.77
CA PHE A 573 -10.19 2.14 -30.63
C PHE A 573 -11.69 1.83 -30.86
N LEU A 574 -12.31 2.44 -31.86
CA LEU A 574 -13.74 2.34 -32.17
C LEU A 574 -13.93 2.25 -33.70
N ASP A 575 -14.93 1.50 -34.17
CA ASP A 575 -15.45 1.57 -35.54
C ASP A 575 -16.97 1.72 -35.45
N MET A 576 -17.51 2.81 -36.00
CA MET A 576 -18.94 3.08 -35.98
C MET A 576 -19.69 2.41 -37.14
N GLY A 577 -19.00 1.79 -38.11
CA GLY A 577 -19.59 1.03 -39.21
C GLY A 577 -20.50 1.84 -40.14
N GLY A 578 -20.37 3.17 -40.14
CA GLY A 578 -21.29 4.09 -40.83
C GLY A 578 -22.55 4.47 -40.04
N SER A 579 -22.64 4.10 -38.76
CA SER A 579 -23.68 4.55 -37.84
C SER A 579 -23.56 6.05 -37.55
N ALA A 580 -24.67 6.70 -37.14
CA ALA A 580 -24.65 8.10 -36.75
C ALA A 580 -23.97 8.29 -35.37
N TYR A 581 -23.10 9.31 -35.27
CA TYR A 581 -22.51 9.74 -34.02
C TYR A 581 -23.53 10.42 -33.08
N GLY A 582 -23.19 10.50 -31.80
CA GLY A 582 -23.92 11.29 -30.79
C GLY A 582 -24.71 10.47 -29.78
N ALA A 583 -24.95 9.18 -30.06
CA ALA A 583 -25.56 8.23 -29.13
C ALA A 583 -24.50 7.28 -28.55
N MET A 584 -24.47 7.13 -27.23
CA MET A 584 -23.52 6.24 -26.53
C MET A 584 -24.12 4.83 -26.40
N GLY A 585 -23.49 3.86 -27.05
CA GLY A 585 -23.84 2.43 -26.97
C GLY A 585 -22.64 1.57 -26.59
N GLY A 586 -22.88 0.25 -26.43
CA GLY A 586 -21.89 -0.70 -25.93
C GLY A 586 -20.53 -0.67 -26.65
N ALA A 587 -20.52 -0.51 -27.97
CA ALA A 587 -19.26 -0.40 -28.73
C ALA A 587 -18.43 0.83 -28.32
N THR A 588 -19.07 1.98 -28.10
CA THR A 588 -18.39 3.19 -27.60
C THR A 588 -17.89 2.99 -26.17
N GLN A 589 -18.69 2.33 -25.32
CA GLN A 589 -18.34 2.01 -23.93
C GLN A 589 -17.10 1.11 -23.85
N SER A 590 -17.06 0.02 -24.61
CA SER A 590 -15.89 -0.86 -24.68
C SER A 590 -14.65 -0.15 -25.26
N ALA A 591 -14.82 0.73 -26.25
CA ALA A 591 -13.72 1.54 -26.78
C ALA A 591 -13.09 2.49 -25.74
N ILE A 592 -13.92 3.08 -24.85
CA ILE A 592 -13.43 3.91 -23.73
C ILE A 592 -12.65 3.06 -22.74
N GLN A 593 -13.21 1.92 -22.31
CA GLN A 593 -12.56 1.05 -21.32
C GLN A 593 -11.26 0.44 -21.86
N ASN A 594 -11.21 0.06 -23.15
CA ASN A 594 -9.98 -0.35 -23.82
C ASN A 594 -8.94 0.78 -23.89
N PHE A 595 -9.38 2.03 -24.10
CA PHE A 595 -8.48 3.18 -24.02
C PHE A 595 -7.98 3.39 -22.59
N GLN A 596 -8.85 3.31 -21.58
CA GLN A 596 -8.47 3.44 -20.17
C GLN A 596 -7.40 2.41 -19.79
N LEU A 597 -7.61 1.13 -20.15
CA LEU A 597 -6.63 0.06 -19.97
C LEU A 597 -5.30 0.35 -20.69
N ASN A 598 -5.32 0.78 -21.95
CA ASN A 598 -4.09 1.05 -22.73
C ASN A 598 -3.29 2.29 -22.25
N TYR A 599 -3.88 3.14 -21.41
CA TYR A 599 -3.25 4.37 -20.91
C TYR A 599 -3.21 4.44 -19.37
N GLY A 600 -3.45 3.33 -18.66
CA GLY A 600 -3.35 3.25 -17.20
C GLY A 600 -4.39 4.08 -16.43
N LEU A 601 -5.53 4.38 -17.05
CA LEU A 601 -6.60 5.17 -16.45
C LEU A 601 -7.59 4.27 -15.70
N ASN A 602 -8.20 4.80 -14.64
CA ASN A 602 -9.28 4.13 -13.91
C ASN A 602 -10.41 3.74 -14.87
N ILE A 603 -10.87 2.48 -14.80
CA ILE A 603 -12.01 2.01 -15.59
C ILE A 603 -13.27 2.71 -15.10
N SER A 604 -13.99 3.39 -16.01
CA SER A 604 -15.22 4.10 -15.66
C SER A 604 -16.29 3.19 -15.07
N GLU A 605 -16.83 3.57 -13.91
CA GLU A 605 -17.82 2.79 -13.17
C GLU A 605 -19.17 2.70 -13.90
N GLN A 606 -19.89 1.59 -13.67
CA GLN A 606 -21.26 1.41 -14.14
C GLN A 606 -22.28 1.86 -13.09
N VAL A 607 -23.10 2.85 -13.44
CA VAL A 607 -24.14 3.41 -12.58
C VAL A 607 -25.51 2.98 -13.10
N GLU A 608 -26.31 2.30 -12.27
CA GLU A 608 -27.67 1.90 -12.63
C GLU A 608 -28.67 3.05 -12.41
N PHE A 609 -29.46 3.38 -13.43
CA PHE A 609 -30.54 4.36 -13.31
C PHE A 609 -31.82 3.87 -14.02
N TYR A 610 -32.90 3.68 -13.25
CA TYR A 610 -34.19 3.13 -13.71
C TYR A 610 -34.08 1.81 -14.51
N GLY A 611 -33.28 0.84 -14.04
CA GLY A 611 -33.18 -0.48 -14.68
C GLY A 611 -32.35 -0.48 -15.97
N LYS A 612 -31.50 0.53 -16.17
CA LYS A 612 -30.50 0.60 -17.24
C LYS A 612 -29.16 1.02 -16.67
N TRP A 613 -28.10 0.39 -17.15
CA TRP A 613 -26.73 0.66 -16.76
C TRP A 613 -26.11 1.71 -17.67
N PHE A 614 -25.48 2.71 -17.08
CA PHE A 614 -24.75 3.78 -17.74
C PHE A 614 -23.29 3.75 -17.30
N ILE A 615 -22.39 4.36 -18.06
CA ILE A 615 -20.98 4.53 -17.67
C ILE A 615 -20.73 6.01 -17.41
N GLU A 616 -20.21 6.33 -16.23
CA GLU A 616 -19.78 7.69 -15.91
C GLU A 616 -18.31 7.88 -16.36
N ILE A 617 -18.12 8.62 -17.46
CA ILE A 617 -16.80 8.90 -18.01
C ILE A 617 -16.26 10.14 -17.32
N ASP A 618 -15.16 10.02 -16.59
CA ASP A 618 -14.53 11.16 -15.93
C ASP A 618 -13.89 12.12 -16.96
N ASP A 619 -13.74 13.39 -16.59
CA ASP A 619 -13.19 14.40 -17.49
C ASP A 619 -11.71 14.13 -17.84
N ILE A 620 -10.94 13.38 -17.03
CA ILE A 620 -9.53 13.03 -17.32
C ILE A 620 -9.48 12.01 -18.46
N THR A 621 -10.30 10.96 -18.42
CA THR A 621 -10.47 10.00 -19.52
C THR A 621 -10.88 10.71 -20.79
N TYR A 622 -11.91 11.56 -20.74
CA TYR A 622 -12.40 12.30 -21.90
C TYR A 622 -11.31 13.20 -22.52
N LEU A 623 -10.61 13.98 -21.69
CA LEU A 623 -9.58 14.92 -22.15
C LEU A 623 -8.33 14.20 -22.66
N THR A 624 -7.96 13.06 -22.07
CA THR A 624 -6.82 12.25 -22.51
C THR A 624 -7.07 11.66 -23.90
N ILE A 625 -8.26 11.07 -24.13
CA ILE A 625 -8.69 10.59 -25.47
C ILE A 625 -8.60 11.72 -26.51
N ALA A 626 -9.11 12.90 -26.20
CA ALA A 626 -9.11 14.04 -27.12
C ALA A 626 -7.70 14.60 -27.38
N ASN A 627 -6.84 14.67 -26.35
CA ASN A 627 -5.47 15.17 -26.46
C ASN A 627 -4.58 14.20 -27.24
N VAL A 628 -4.69 12.89 -26.97
CA VAL A 628 -3.98 11.85 -27.72
C VAL A 628 -4.39 11.88 -29.20
N ALA A 629 -5.68 12.02 -29.52
CA ALA A 629 -6.16 12.18 -30.90
C ALA A 629 -5.57 13.43 -31.58
N ALA A 630 -5.61 14.59 -30.90
CA ALA A 630 -5.07 15.84 -31.43
C ALA A 630 -3.55 15.76 -31.69
N ASN A 631 -2.79 15.16 -30.78
CA ASN A 631 -1.35 14.97 -30.92
C ASN A 631 -0.97 14.01 -32.06
N HIS A 632 -1.84 13.04 -32.38
CA HIS A 632 -1.68 12.18 -33.56
C HIS A 632 -2.14 12.83 -34.88
N GLY A 633 -2.67 14.06 -34.84
CA GLY A 633 -3.05 14.84 -36.02
C GLY A 633 -4.55 14.80 -36.35
N PHE A 634 -5.42 14.54 -35.37
CA PHE A 634 -6.86 14.64 -35.55
C PHE A 634 -7.30 16.11 -35.76
N TYR A 635 -8.15 16.35 -36.76
CA TYR A 635 -8.76 17.66 -37.02
C TYR A 635 -10.28 17.52 -37.20
N VAL A 636 -11.04 18.46 -36.64
CA VAL A 636 -12.50 18.53 -36.80
C VAL A 636 -12.85 19.48 -37.96
N GLY A 637 -12.55 19.09 -39.20
CA GLY A 637 -13.01 19.82 -40.41
C GLY A 637 -11.96 20.06 -41.50
N ASP A 638 -12.34 20.83 -42.52
CA ASP A 638 -11.65 20.93 -43.83
C ASP A 638 -10.50 21.95 -43.93
N LYS A 639 -9.81 22.28 -42.83
CA LYS A 639 -8.57 23.09 -42.87
C LYS A 639 -7.56 22.62 -41.83
N PRO A 640 -6.24 22.70 -42.11
CA PRO A 640 -5.23 22.52 -41.08
C PRO A 640 -5.33 23.69 -40.08
N VAL A 641 -5.70 23.38 -38.84
CA VAL A 641 -5.93 24.38 -37.80
C VAL A 641 -4.65 24.56 -37.00
N GLU A 642 -3.99 25.71 -37.14
CA GLU A 642 -3.06 26.20 -36.12
C GLU A 642 -3.83 26.27 -34.78
N ALA A 643 -3.27 25.63 -33.74
CA ALA A 643 -3.95 25.06 -32.57
C ALA A 643 -4.59 26.07 -31.57
N HIS A 644 -5.30 27.10 -32.05
CA HIS A 644 -5.76 28.23 -31.23
C HIS A 644 -7.15 28.80 -31.58
N THR A 645 -7.78 28.41 -32.69
CA THR A 645 -9.00 29.10 -33.17
C THR A 645 -10.31 28.39 -32.85
N GLU A 646 -10.45 27.08 -33.12
CA GLU A 646 -11.64 26.31 -32.67
C GLU A 646 -11.50 25.78 -31.24
N TYR A 647 -10.28 25.75 -30.70
CA TYR A 647 -10.03 25.53 -29.28
C TYR A 647 -10.78 26.54 -28.39
N LYS A 648 -11.04 27.75 -28.90
CA LYS A 648 -11.88 28.75 -28.23
C LYS A 648 -13.36 28.39 -28.16
N MET A 649 -13.86 27.49 -29.00
CA MET A 649 -15.24 27.01 -28.91
C MET A 649 -15.39 26.03 -27.73
N LEU A 650 -14.37 25.21 -27.47
CA LEU A 650 -14.28 24.37 -26.27
C LEU A 650 -14.03 25.20 -25.00
N CYS A 651 -13.07 26.14 -25.01
CA CYS A 651 -12.83 27.02 -23.86
C CYS A 651 -14.00 27.96 -23.51
N ASN A 652 -14.88 28.28 -24.47
CA ASN A 652 -16.08 29.08 -24.20
C ASN A 652 -17.20 28.26 -23.50
N LEU A 653 -17.12 26.93 -23.51
CA LEU A 653 -18.04 26.05 -22.76
C LEU A 653 -17.56 25.77 -21.32
N THR A 654 -16.27 26.01 -21.04
CA THR A 654 -15.65 25.91 -19.71
C THR A 654 -15.12 27.27 -19.25
N ALA A 655 -15.96 28.30 -19.38
CA ALA A 655 -15.64 29.67 -18.99
C ALA A 655 -15.68 29.88 -17.46
N GLU A 656 -14.77 29.22 -16.72
CA GLU A 656 -14.13 29.75 -15.51
C GLU A 656 -12.96 28.83 -15.06
N GLY A 657 -11.81 29.43 -14.71
CA GLY A 657 -10.81 28.80 -13.84
C GLY A 657 -9.53 28.25 -14.49
N TYR A 658 -9.56 27.03 -15.03
CA TYR A 658 -8.37 26.14 -14.96
C TYR A 658 -7.71 25.69 -16.28
N GLY A 659 -8.36 25.88 -17.43
CA GLY A 659 -7.97 25.17 -18.67
C GLY A 659 -6.65 25.56 -19.36
N LYS A 660 -5.85 26.50 -18.84
CA LYS A 660 -4.66 27.00 -19.55
C LYS A 660 -3.31 26.57 -18.98
N THR A 661 -3.22 26.30 -17.68
CA THR A 661 -2.01 25.73 -17.04
C THR A 661 -2.00 24.20 -17.08
N PHE A 662 -3.16 23.56 -17.25
CA PHE A 662 -3.30 22.11 -17.25
C PHE A 662 -2.72 21.45 -18.51
N PHE A 663 -2.79 22.10 -19.69
CA PHE A 663 -2.37 21.49 -20.96
C PHE A 663 -0.86 21.50 -21.22
N ASP A 664 -0.09 22.40 -20.60
CA ASP A 664 1.38 22.31 -20.55
C ASP A 664 1.84 21.21 -19.55
N TYR A 665 0.90 20.60 -18.83
CA TYR A 665 1.10 19.64 -17.74
C TYR A 665 0.49 18.24 -17.97
N ILE A 666 -0.18 18.00 -19.10
CA ILE A 666 -0.55 16.61 -19.48
C ILE A 666 0.72 15.95 -20.02
N PRO A 667 1.32 14.96 -19.34
CA PRO A 667 2.52 14.31 -19.82
C PRO A 667 2.23 13.61 -21.16
N SER A 668 3.27 13.34 -21.94
CA SER A 668 3.13 12.40 -23.06
C SER A 668 2.95 10.99 -22.48
N VAL A 669 1.72 10.63 -22.13
CA VAL A 669 1.38 9.27 -21.68
C VAL A 669 1.68 8.32 -22.85
N VAL A 670 2.71 7.51 -22.69
CA VAL A 670 3.10 6.51 -23.69
C VAL A 670 2.11 5.35 -23.55
N PRO A 671 1.39 4.94 -24.62
CA PRO A 671 0.47 3.83 -24.53
C PRO A 671 1.19 2.55 -24.14
N ILE A 672 0.61 1.82 -23.19
CA ILE A 672 1.14 0.57 -22.62
C ILE A 672 1.17 -0.54 -23.69
N LEU A 673 0.26 -0.46 -24.68
CA LEU A 673 0.21 -1.31 -25.87
C LEU A 673 -0.02 -0.44 -27.12
N ASN A 674 0.66 -0.74 -28.23
CA ASN A 674 0.57 0.04 -29.47
C ASN A 674 -0.52 -0.49 -30.43
N ILE A 675 -1.06 0.41 -31.26
CA ILE A 675 -2.18 0.18 -32.18
C ILE A 675 -1.89 -0.84 -33.30
N GLU A 676 -0.63 -1.11 -33.63
CA GLU A 676 -0.26 -2.13 -34.63
C GLU A 676 -0.28 -3.56 -34.04
N GLN A 677 -0.15 -3.72 -32.71
CA GLN A 677 -0.12 -5.04 -32.05
C GLN A 677 -1.46 -5.81 -32.08
N ILE A 678 -2.57 -5.16 -32.46
CA ILE A 678 -3.91 -5.76 -32.48
C ILE A 678 -4.37 -6.14 -33.91
N ASN A 679 -3.82 -5.50 -34.95
CA ASN A 679 -4.49 -5.40 -36.25
C ASN A 679 -4.13 -6.47 -37.32
N ASN A 680 -3.18 -7.37 -37.07
CA ASN A 680 -2.74 -8.44 -37.96
C ASN A 680 -2.31 -9.63 -37.04
N ASP A 681 -2.82 -10.88 -37.16
CA ASP A 681 -2.91 -11.91 -36.06
C ASP A 681 -4.29 -11.85 -35.39
N ILE A 682 -5.38 -11.42 -36.05
CA ILE A 682 -6.00 -11.93 -37.30
C ILE A 682 -5.12 -11.75 -38.57
N SER A 683 -4.26 -12.75 -38.88
CA SER A 683 -3.12 -12.80 -39.86
C SER A 683 -1.93 -11.80 -39.79
N ILE A 684 -0.83 -12.12 -39.04
CA ILE A 684 0.50 -11.48 -39.02
C ILE A 684 1.36 -12.07 -40.16
N TYR A 685 2.23 -11.25 -40.76
CA TYR A 685 3.40 -11.74 -41.48
C TYR A 685 4.68 -11.10 -40.92
N SER A 686 5.74 -11.90 -40.74
CA SER A 686 7.07 -11.45 -40.32
C SER A 686 8.07 -11.39 -41.48
N ASP A 687 8.67 -10.23 -41.75
CA ASP A 687 10.13 -10.01 -41.97
C ASP A 687 10.44 -8.49 -41.89
N ILE A 688 11.67 -7.99 -41.76
CA ILE A 688 13.00 -8.63 -41.64
C ILE A 688 13.77 -8.30 -40.35
N ASN A 689 13.31 -7.39 -39.46
CA ASN A 689 14.18 -6.86 -38.38
C ASN A 689 13.53 -6.50 -37.02
N GLY A 690 12.27 -6.81 -36.72
CA GLY A 690 11.62 -6.42 -35.45
C GLY A 690 10.88 -7.57 -34.75
N LYS A 691 11.38 -8.01 -33.58
CA LYS A 691 10.74 -9.01 -32.69
C LYS A 691 9.84 -8.33 -31.66
N PHE A 692 8.65 -8.87 -31.43
CA PHE A 692 7.84 -8.70 -30.22
C PHE A 692 7.14 -10.05 -30.00
N ASP A 693 7.73 -10.91 -29.17
CA ASP A 693 7.42 -12.36 -29.19
C ASP A 693 6.78 -12.89 -27.90
N THR A 694 6.66 -12.10 -26.82
CA THR A 694 6.41 -12.65 -25.47
C THR A 694 5.35 -11.87 -24.69
N VAL A 695 4.34 -12.59 -24.19
CA VAL A 695 3.42 -12.17 -23.11
C VAL A 695 3.64 -13.11 -21.93
N TYR A 696 3.79 -12.53 -20.74
CA TYR A 696 4.02 -13.26 -19.50
C TYR A 696 2.76 -13.31 -18.64
N TYR A 697 2.61 -14.38 -17.86
CA TYR A 697 1.49 -14.59 -16.94
C TYR A 697 1.92 -15.50 -15.78
N LEU A 698 1.22 -15.38 -14.64
CA LEU A 698 1.39 -16.25 -13.48
C LEU A 698 0.60 -17.56 -13.68
N ASP A 699 1.33 -18.67 -13.78
CA ASP A 699 0.76 -20.03 -13.89
C ASP A 699 0.75 -20.73 -12.52
N TYR A 700 -0.44 -21.00 -11.97
CA TYR A 700 -0.65 -21.69 -10.69
C TYR A 700 -0.99 -23.18 -10.84
N THR A 701 -0.74 -23.77 -12.02
CA THR A 701 -1.10 -25.18 -12.32
C THR A 701 -0.46 -26.18 -11.35
N GLU A 702 0.85 -26.13 -11.11
CA GLU A 702 1.52 -27.11 -10.24
C GLU A 702 1.11 -26.97 -8.75
N PRO A 703 1.08 -25.76 -8.14
CA PRO A 703 0.59 -25.58 -6.77
C PRO A 703 -0.84 -26.09 -6.53
N LEU A 704 -1.78 -25.80 -7.44
CA LEU A 704 -3.18 -26.19 -7.27
C LEU A 704 -3.45 -27.67 -7.56
N LYS A 705 -2.70 -28.31 -8.46
CA LYS A 705 -2.96 -29.68 -8.92
C LYS A 705 -2.85 -30.73 -7.81
N ASN A 706 -1.83 -30.61 -6.93
CA ASN A 706 -1.65 -31.54 -5.82
C ASN A 706 -2.81 -31.42 -4.82
N ILE A 707 -3.17 -30.19 -4.46
CA ILE A 707 -4.29 -29.87 -3.56
C ILE A 707 -5.62 -30.40 -4.10
N ILE A 708 -5.87 -30.23 -5.40
CA ILE A 708 -7.06 -30.77 -6.08
C ILE A 708 -7.09 -32.30 -6.01
N THR A 709 -5.93 -32.95 -6.18
CA THR A 709 -5.79 -34.41 -6.04
C THR A 709 -6.10 -34.85 -4.60
N ASP A 710 -5.58 -34.15 -3.59
CA ASP A 710 -5.81 -34.48 -2.17
C ASP A 710 -7.27 -34.25 -1.74
N MET A 711 -7.89 -33.15 -2.16
CA MET A 711 -9.33 -32.90 -1.98
C MET A 711 -10.19 -34.00 -2.63
N THR A 712 -9.78 -34.46 -3.81
CA THR A 712 -10.44 -35.53 -4.57
C THR A 712 -10.33 -36.87 -3.83
N ASN A 713 -9.13 -37.25 -3.39
CA ASN A 713 -8.90 -38.44 -2.58
C ASN A 713 -9.69 -38.41 -1.26
N ALA A 714 -9.74 -37.26 -0.59
CA ALA A 714 -10.54 -37.06 0.61
C ALA A 714 -12.05 -37.22 0.33
N ALA A 715 -12.53 -36.73 -0.81
CA ALA A 715 -13.91 -36.89 -1.25
C ALA A 715 -14.27 -38.36 -1.57
N GLU A 716 -13.38 -39.12 -2.21
CA GLU A 716 -13.59 -40.55 -2.49
C GLU A 716 -13.80 -41.40 -1.23
N SER A 717 -13.23 -41.00 -0.09
CA SER A 717 -13.45 -41.68 1.20
C SER A 717 -14.94 -41.78 1.58
N PHE A 718 -15.78 -40.85 1.09
CA PHE A 718 -17.22 -40.88 1.30
C PHE A 718 -17.95 -41.96 0.48
N ILE A 719 -17.38 -42.46 -0.63
CA ILE A 719 -17.99 -43.51 -1.48
C ILE A 719 -18.21 -44.81 -0.70
N TYR A 720 -17.33 -45.13 0.26
CA TYR A 720 -17.46 -46.34 1.09
C TYR A 720 -18.69 -46.32 2.02
N TYR A 721 -19.37 -45.18 2.16
CA TYR A 721 -20.62 -45.02 2.92
C TYR A 721 -21.78 -44.49 2.04
N PRO A 722 -22.30 -45.28 1.08
CA PRO A 722 -23.38 -44.88 0.17
C PRO A 722 -24.72 -44.79 0.93
N SER A 723 -24.86 -43.70 1.68
CA SER A 723 -25.90 -43.43 2.66
C SER A 723 -26.29 -41.96 2.59
N PHE A 724 -27.51 -41.65 3.03
CA PHE A 724 -28.01 -40.27 3.07
C PHE A 724 -27.08 -39.31 3.84
N ASN A 725 -26.32 -39.80 4.82
CA ASN A 725 -25.39 -39.00 5.61
C ASN A 725 -24.16 -38.52 4.80
N GLY A 726 -23.59 -39.37 3.93
CA GLY A 726 -22.45 -38.98 3.09
C GLY A 726 -22.77 -37.84 2.14
N TYR A 727 -23.98 -37.88 1.54
CA TYR A 727 -24.49 -36.79 0.71
C TYR A 727 -24.69 -35.49 1.49
N VAL A 728 -25.24 -35.55 2.70
CA VAL A 728 -25.41 -34.36 3.57
C VAL A 728 -24.04 -33.78 3.97
N GLN A 729 -23.05 -34.63 4.22
CA GLN A 729 -21.70 -34.20 4.61
C GLN A 729 -20.98 -33.49 3.44
N PHE A 730 -20.98 -34.06 2.23
CA PHE A 730 -20.44 -33.40 1.04
C PHE A 730 -21.05 -32.01 0.84
N TYR A 731 -22.39 -31.92 0.82
CA TYR A 731 -23.09 -30.65 0.64
C TYR A 731 -22.93 -29.67 1.81
N THR A 732 -22.41 -30.09 2.96
CA THR A 732 -22.06 -29.18 4.06
C THR A 732 -20.66 -28.59 3.87
N ASN A 733 -19.71 -29.37 3.36
CA ASN A 733 -18.33 -28.93 3.15
C ASN A 733 -18.20 -27.90 2.01
N VAL A 734 -18.95 -28.08 0.91
CA VAL A 734 -18.91 -27.19 -0.29
C VAL A 734 -19.88 -26.01 -0.23
N ASN A 735 -20.62 -25.83 0.87
CA ASN A 735 -21.58 -24.74 1.02
C ASN A 735 -20.89 -23.46 1.50
N HIS A 736 -21.59 -22.33 1.45
CA HIS A 736 -21.03 -21.04 1.83
C HIS A 736 -20.44 -21.05 3.26
N GLY A 737 -19.15 -20.75 3.39
CA GLY A 737 -18.42 -20.81 4.67
C GLY A 737 -18.20 -22.23 5.22
N GLY A 738 -18.52 -23.27 4.43
CA GLY A 738 -18.05 -24.63 4.64
C GLY A 738 -16.57 -24.74 4.27
N ILE A 739 -15.89 -25.77 4.80
CA ILE A 739 -14.43 -25.87 4.71
C ILE A 739 -13.88 -25.82 3.27
N TRP A 740 -14.63 -26.31 2.28
CA TRP A 740 -14.22 -26.39 0.86
C TRP A 740 -14.76 -25.24 -0.01
N ASP A 741 -15.45 -24.24 0.55
CA ASP A 741 -15.91 -23.05 -0.20
C ASP A 741 -14.77 -22.05 -0.44
N VAL A 742 -13.87 -22.37 -1.37
CA VAL A 742 -12.72 -21.51 -1.70
C VAL A 742 -13.13 -20.14 -2.27
N LYS A 743 -14.42 -19.87 -2.53
CA LYS A 743 -14.89 -18.51 -2.84
C LYS A 743 -14.79 -17.56 -1.63
N VAL A 744 -14.42 -18.06 -0.44
CA VAL A 744 -14.24 -17.33 0.82
C VAL A 744 -12.82 -17.51 1.35
N ARG A 745 -12.19 -16.42 1.82
CA ARG A 745 -10.80 -16.37 2.31
C ARG A 745 -10.48 -17.40 3.40
N GLU A 746 -11.36 -17.57 4.38
CA GLU A 746 -11.15 -18.48 5.51
C GLU A 746 -11.09 -19.95 5.03
N SER A 747 -12.06 -20.37 4.23
CA SER A 747 -12.11 -21.69 3.61
C SER A 747 -11.01 -21.93 2.58
N TRP A 748 -10.61 -20.91 1.81
CA TRP A 748 -9.42 -20.96 0.95
C TRP A 748 -8.17 -21.23 1.77
N ASN A 749 -7.90 -20.46 2.81
CA ASN A 749 -6.70 -20.66 3.65
C ASN A 749 -6.67 -22.04 4.32
N ASN A 750 -7.84 -22.60 4.67
CA ASN A 750 -7.96 -23.94 5.27
C ASN A 750 -7.80 -25.09 4.25
N THR A 751 -8.10 -24.85 2.96
CA THR A 751 -8.10 -25.88 1.90
C THR A 751 -6.90 -25.79 0.97
N ILE A 752 -6.41 -24.57 0.73
CA ILE A 752 -5.34 -24.20 -0.20
C ILE A 752 -4.31 -23.37 0.58
N SER A 753 -3.80 -23.93 1.68
CA SER A 753 -2.92 -23.23 2.64
C SER A 753 -1.59 -22.74 2.05
N THR A 754 -1.18 -23.26 0.90
CA THR A 754 0.09 -22.93 0.22
C THR A 754 -0.01 -21.75 -0.75
N ILE A 755 -1.22 -21.22 -1.02
CA ILE A 755 -1.44 -20.12 -1.98
C ILE A 755 -2.26 -19.02 -1.31
N HIS A 756 -1.87 -17.76 -1.46
CA HIS A 756 -2.64 -16.64 -0.92
C HIS A 756 -4.03 -16.55 -1.59
N TYR A 757 -5.05 -16.18 -0.80
CA TYR A 757 -6.42 -16.05 -1.29
C TYR A 757 -6.58 -14.92 -2.34
N PHE A 758 -6.95 -15.32 -3.55
CA PHE A 758 -7.36 -14.39 -4.60
C PHE A 758 -8.80 -13.94 -4.41
N SER A 759 -9.03 -12.62 -4.48
CA SER A 759 -10.40 -12.09 -4.50
C SER A 759 -11.16 -12.54 -5.75
N GLN A 760 -12.49 -12.56 -5.69
CA GLN A 760 -13.34 -13.03 -6.81
C GLN A 760 -13.16 -12.23 -8.11
N GLY A 761 -12.57 -11.02 -8.05
CA GLY A 761 -12.22 -10.24 -9.26
C GLY A 761 -10.84 -10.57 -9.87
N PHE A 762 -9.93 -11.19 -9.11
CA PHE A 762 -8.55 -11.42 -9.54
C PHE A 762 -8.45 -12.63 -10.46
N LYS A 763 -7.80 -12.46 -11.62
CA LYS A 763 -7.67 -13.50 -12.66
C LYS A 763 -6.27 -14.07 -12.70
N PHE A 764 -6.18 -15.40 -12.71
CA PHE A 764 -4.95 -16.18 -12.81
C PHE A 764 -5.14 -17.33 -13.80
N VAL A 765 -4.06 -18.04 -14.17
CA VAL A 765 -4.15 -19.23 -15.03
C VAL A 765 -3.96 -20.50 -14.20
N TYR A 766 -4.85 -21.47 -14.41
CA TYR A 766 -4.73 -22.84 -13.91
C TYR A 766 -5.13 -23.82 -15.02
N ASN A 767 -4.26 -24.79 -15.30
CA ASN A 767 -4.39 -25.79 -16.37
C ASN A 767 -4.75 -25.17 -17.74
N ASP A 768 -3.99 -24.14 -18.14
CA ASP A 768 -4.18 -23.33 -19.36
C ASP A 768 -5.56 -22.60 -19.45
N ILE A 769 -6.34 -22.51 -18.36
CA ILE A 769 -7.62 -21.79 -18.26
C ILE A 769 -7.46 -20.53 -17.39
N ILE A 770 -7.91 -19.38 -17.90
CA ILE A 770 -8.03 -18.13 -17.11
C ILE A 770 -9.23 -18.25 -16.18
N MET A 771 -9.02 -18.08 -14.87
CA MET A 771 -10.06 -18.16 -13.84
C MET A 771 -9.80 -17.20 -12.68
N ASN A 772 -10.84 -16.97 -11.87
CA ASN A 772 -10.81 -16.30 -10.58
C ASN A 772 -11.18 -17.32 -9.47
N SER A 773 -11.19 -16.91 -8.20
CA SER A 773 -11.56 -17.82 -7.09
C SER A 773 -13.01 -18.32 -7.15
N GLU A 774 -13.90 -17.56 -7.79
CA GLU A 774 -15.27 -17.99 -8.08
C GLU A 774 -15.31 -19.18 -9.07
N ASN A 775 -14.66 -19.03 -10.22
CA ASN A 775 -14.55 -20.05 -11.25
C ASN A 775 -13.78 -21.28 -10.74
N LEU A 776 -12.73 -21.10 -9.94
CA LEU A 776 -12.03 -22.20 -9.29
C LEU A 776 -12.94 -22.95 -8.29
N GLY A 777 -13.73 -22.25 -7.47
CA GLY A 777 -14.70 -22.90 -6.58
C GLY A 777 -15.75 -23.73 -7.31
N ASN A 778 -16.25 -23.22 -8.45
CA ASN A 778 -17.16 -23.95 -9.33
C ASN A 778 -16.49 -25.20 -9.95
N TYR A 779 -15.24 -25.07 -10.39
CA TYR A 779 -14.43 -26.16 -10.92
C TYR A 779 -14.16 -27.25 -9.87
N LEU A 780 -13.78 -26.88 -8.65
CA LEU A 780 -13.58 -27.79 -7.53
C LEU A 780 -14.86 -28.56 -7.16
N TYR A 781 -16.01 -27.89 -7.13
CA TYR A 781 -17.31 -28.52 -6.87
C TYR A 781 -17.69 -29.54 -7.96
N GLY A 782 -17.33 -29.27 -9.23
CA GLY A 782 -17.45 -30.23 -10.33
C GLY A 782 -16.59 -31.48 -10.12
N CYS A 783 -15.30 -31.29 -9.85
CA CYS A 783 -14.30 -32.35 -9.71
C CYS A 783 -14.59 -33.25 -8.49
N THR A 784 -14.68 -32.66 -7.30
CA THR A 784 -14.98 -33.39 -6.04
C THR A 784 -16.41 -33.98 -6.04
N GLY A 785 -17.33 -33.36 -6.79
CA GLY A 785 -18.66 -33.90 -7.03
C GLY A 785 -18.66 -35.18 -7.87
N HIS A 786 -17.79 -35.26 -8.89
CA HIS A 786 -17.60 -36.49 -9.64
C HIS A 786 -16.95 -37.58 -8.76
N ALA A 787 -15.90 -37.20 -8.01
CA ALA A 787 -15.18 -38.06 -7.06
C ALA A 787 -16.05 -38.65 -5.93
N THR A 788 -17.22 -38.07 -5.65
CA THR A 788 -18.20 -38.63 -4.68
C THR A 788 -19.29 -39.49 -5.34
N GLY A 789 -19.21 -39.71 -6.66
CA GLY A 789 -20.14 -40.52 -7.44
C GLY A 789 -21.45 -39.80 -7.81
N PHE A 790 -21.51 -38.47 -7.74
CA PHE A 790 -22.64 -37.73 -8.30
C PHE A 790 -22.53 -37.65 -9.82
N THR A 791 -23.66 -37.71 -10.51
CA THR A 791 -23.71 -37.34 -11.94
C THR A 791 -23.72 -35.81 -12.08
N LEU A 792 -23.18 -35.28 -13.18
CA LEU A 792 -23.24 -33.83 -13.51
C LEU A 792 -24.65 -33.23 -13.38
N ASN A 793 -25.69 -33.98 -13.77
CA ASN A 793 -27.10 -33.60 -13.63
C ASN A 793 -27.56 -33.46 -12.16
N ILE A 794 -26.94 -34.18 -11.22
CA ILE A 794 -27.15 -34.00 -9.78
C ILE A 794 -26.36 -32.79 -9.28
N LEU A 795 -25.13 -32.54 -9.77
CA LEU A 795 -24.35 -31.37 -9.36
C LEU A 795 -25.00 -30.05 -9.77
N TYR A 796 -25.50 -29.96 -11.02
CA TYR A 796 -26.33 -28.84 -11.48
C TYR A 796 -27.63 -28.66 -10.68
N LYS A 797 -28.16 -29.74 -10.09
CA LYS A 797 -29.35 -29.73 -9.22
C LYS A 797 -29.02 -29.64 -7.72
N GLY A 798 -27.76 -29.71 -7.33
CA GLY A 798 -27.29 -29.62 -5.93
C GLY A 798 -27.55 -28.23 -5.34
N SER A 799 -27.71 -27.24 -6.22
CA SER A 799 -28.38 -25.95 -5.99
C SER A 799 -29.68 -26.06 -5.20
N GLY A 800 -30.41 -27.19 -5.22
CA GLY A 800 -31.60 -27.41 -4.39
C GLY A 800 -31.35 -27.49 -2.88
N TYR A 801 -30.13 -27.82 -2.43
CA TYR A 801 -29.73 -27.76 -1.01
C TYR A 801 -28.97 -26.46 -0.70
N ALA A 802 -28.11 -25.97 -1.60
CA ALA A 802 -27.43 -24.67 -1.46
C ALA A 802 -28.38 -23.46 -1.51
N ALA A 803 -29.52 -23.58 -2.19
CA ALA A 803 -30.61 -22.57 -2.15
C ALA A 803 -31.24 -22.39 -0.75
N SER A 804 -30.95 -23.29 0.22
CA SER A 804 -31.37 -23.11 1.61
C SER A 804 -30.42 -22.23 2.44
N THR A 805 -29.24 -21.92 1.91
CA THR A 805 -28.18 -21.12 2.56
C THR A 805 -27.84 -19.82 1.82
N GLY A 806 -28.34 -19.62 0.59
CA GLY A 806 -28.35 -18.32 -0.07
C GLY A 806 -27.57 -18.24 -1.39
N ASN A 807 -26.71 -19.22 -1.69
CA ASN A 807 -25.99 -19.29 -2.96
C ASN A 807 -26.68 -20.24 -3.93
N THR A 808 -27.05 -19.72 -5.09
CA THR A 808 -27.53 -20.48 -6.24
C THR A 808 -26.56 -20.33 -7.39
N ILE A 809 -26.42 -21.37 -8.22
CA ILE A 809 -25.89 -21.24 -9.58
C ILE A 809 -26.70 -20.12 -10.26
N ASP A 810 -26.06 -19.01 -10.63
CA ASP A 810 -26.76 -17.79 -11.07
C ASP A 810 -26.50 -17.42 -12.53
N ASN A 811 -25.46 -17.98 -13.15
CA ASN A 811 -25.06 -17.69 -14.52
C ASN A 811 -24.62 -18.96 -15.29
N GLN A 812 -24.26 -18.80 -16.58
CA GLN A 812 -23.81 -19.91 -17.43
C GLN A 812 -22.34 -20.30 -17.18
N ASP A 813 -21.48 -19.34 -16.82
CA ASP A 813 -20.07 -19.59 -16.54
C ASP A 813 -19.92 -20.54 -15.33
N ASP A 814 -20.77 -20.41 -14.30
CA ASP A 814 -20.90 -21.38 -13.20
C ASP A 814 -21.07 -22.82 -13.73
N LEU A 815 -22.06 -23.04 -14.61
CA LEU A 815 -22.39 -24.35 -15.17
C LEU A 815 -21.24 -24.92 -16.02
N ASP A 816 -20.54 -24.04 -16.73
CA ASP A 816 -19.42 -24.40 -17.60
C ASP A 816 -18.17 -24.73 -16.78
N PHE A 817 -17.85 -23.99 -15.71
CA PHE A 817 -16.75 -24.33 -14.81
C PHE A 817 -17.03 -25.59 -13.99
N ILE A 818 -18.26 -25.81 -13.51
CA ILE A 818 -18.68 -27.08 -12.89
C ILE A 818 -18.49 -28.24 -13.87
N LYS A 819 -18.83 -28.06 -15.15
CA LYS A 819 -18.61 -29.09 -16.19
C LYS A 819 -17.13 -29.35 -16.43
N ARG A 820 -16.31 -28.30 -16.60
CA ARG A 820 -14.86 -28.43 -16.82
C ARG A 820 -14.19 -29.19 -15.67
N GLY A 821 -14.57 -28.92 -14.42
CA GLY A 821 -14.05 -29.64 -13.26
C GLY A 821 -14.54 -31.09 -13.18
N TYR A 822 -15.80 -31.33 -13.52
CA TYR A 822 -16.38 -32.69 -13.60
C TYR A 822 -15.68 -33.56 -14.65
N ASP A 823 -15.43 -32.99 -15.84
CA ASP A 823 -14.73 -33.67 -16.93
C ASP A 823 -13.23 -33.86 -16.59
N TYR A 824 -12.60 -32.91 -15.89
CA TYR A 824 -11.20 -33.02 -15.45
C TYR A 824 -10.94 -34.18 -14.49
N TYR A 825 -11.91 -34.57 -13.65
CA TYR A 825 -11.78 -35.77 -12.80
C TYR A 825 -11.51 -37.03 -13.65
N ASP A 826 -12.17 -37.17 -14.80
CA ASP A 826 -11.93 -38.29 -15.75
C ASP A 826 -10.56 -38.21 -16.45
N GLU A 827 -9.82 -37.10 -16.35
CA GLU A 827 -8.46 -36.93 -16.90
C GLU A 827 -7.35 -37.24 -15.88
N ILE A 828 -7.65 -37.21 -14.58
CA ILE A 828 -6.67 -37.42 -13.49
C ILE A 828 -6.81 -38.76 -12.77
N CYS A 829 -7.86 -39.55 -13.05
CA CYS A 829 -8.17 -40.85 -12.44
C CYS A 829 -8.20 -42.02 -13.46
#